data_AF-A0A0P0VVG0-F1
#
_entry.id   AF-A0A0P0VVG0-F1
#
_cell.length_a   1.000
_cell.length_b   1.000
_cell.length_c   1.000
_cell.angle_alpha   90.00
_cell.angle_beta   90.00
_cell.angle_gamma   90.00
#
_symmetry.space_group_name_H-M   'P 1'
#
loop_
_entity.id
_entity.type
_entity.pdbx_description
1 polymer ?
#
loop_
_entity_poly.entity_id
_entity_poly.type
_entity_poly.pdbx_seq_one_letter_code
_entity_poly.pdbx_strand_id
1 'polypeptide(L)'
;MNPPRSLFPELPPAGHALLRLVDSCRAPAHLRSLRAAHARLLFLLRLPSHPASAAVRVKLIQAYAACAALPAARAVLDASPDRTTVFFNVLLRGLTAASLHRDALLLFASMRPQGHACFPDHYTYPLALKSCAATDGLVLGRQIHSSTARLGLDGNVFVAHSAISMYARCGRPDDAYQMFEEMQYRDVVSWNAMISGFAHAGLFGRAMDVFRELVALQCPKPDAGTMASILPSMGKARVEDIALLKGVFDEMRFKGLISWNAMLAVYTNNEMHVEAVELFMRMQKDGIEPDAVTLATVLPSCGEVSALSLGKRIHEVIKRRRMCSSMLLENALMDMYANCGCLKEARDVFDSMGTRDVVSWTSIISAYGRHGHGREAIDLFEKMCGQGLEPDSIAFVAILAACSHAGLLDMGKHYFYSMTSEFHIAPKLEHYACMVDLLGRAGCIREAYDFIMVMPIKPNERVWGALLGACRIHSNMDIGLLAADSLLRLAPKQTGYYVLLSNIYARAGRWADVSMVRSVMESKGIKKLPGVSNAELGDRVHTFHIGDTSHPQSKMIYKKLSELLRRIREMGYNPEVEATLHDVEEEDKEGHLSVHSEKLAIAFLLINTNPGTPIRITMNLRTCSDCHHAAKLISTIAGREIILKDVNRIHYMVQGVCSCGDYW
;
A
#
# COMPACT_ATOMS: atom_id res chain seq x y z
N MET A 1 34.95 42.93 -1.69
CA MET A 1 33.52 42.54 -1.79
C MET A 1 32.68 43.72 -1.33
N ASN A 2 31.97 44.38 -2.26
CA ASN A 2 31.06 45.46 -1.91
C ASN A 2 29.88 44.89 -1.09
N PRO A 3 29.42 45.57 -0.02
CA PRO A 3 28.22 45.15 0.70
C PRO A 3 27.03 45.16 -0.27
N PRO A 4 26.01 44.29 -0.06
CA PRO A 4 24.83 44.28 -0.92
C PRO A 4 24.22 45.68 -0.91
N ARG A 5 24.11 46.30 -2.10
CA ARG A 5 23.38 47.56 -2.28
C ARG A 5 22.02 47.41 -1.60
N SER A 6 21.72 48.31 -0.66
CA SER A 6 20.42 48.35 0.01
C SER A 6 19.31 48.33 -1.05
N LEU A 7 18.38 47.38 -0.94
CA LEU A 7 17.16 47.29 -1.77
C LEU A 7 16.24 48.51 -1.57
N PHE A 8 16.53 49.36 -0.58
CA PHE A 8 15.71 50.47 -0.14
C PHE A 8 16.59 51.65 0.30
N PRO A 9 17.32 52.30 -0.64
CA PRO A 9 18.27 53.35 -0.28
C PRO A 9 17.63 54.54 0.46
N GLU A 10 16.31 54.71 0.34
CA GLU A 10 15.56 55.84 0.89
C GLU A 10 14.93 55.58 2.27
N LEU A 11 15.00 54.35 2.81
CA LEU A 11 14.42 54.06 4.13
C LEU A 11 15.41 54.43 5.26
N PRO A 12 14.97 55.14 6.32
CA PRO A 12 15.83 55.38 7.49
C PRO A 12 16.26 54.05 8.15
N PRO A 13 17.36 54.03 8.94
CA PRO A 13 17.83 52.81 9.60
C PRO A 13 16.76 52.07 10.42
N ALA A 14 15.87 52.84 11.08
CA ALA A 14 14.73 52.30 11.80
C ALA A 14 13.74 51.53 10.87
N GLY A 15 13.53 52.02 9.65
CA GLY A 15 12.72 51.35 8.64
C GLY A 15 13.33 50.02 8.17
N HIS A 16 14.64 49.98 7.95
CA HIS A 16 15.36 48.75 7.61
C HIS A 16 15.27 47.68 8.72
N ALA A 17 15.32 48.09 9.99
CA ALA A 17 15.14 47.18 11.12
C ALA A 17 13.73 46.59 11.16
N LEU A 18 12.69 47.41 10.92
CA LEU A 18 11.31 46.95 10.84
C LEU A 18 11.06 46.01 9.67
N LEU A 19 11.68 46.25 8.51
CA LEU A 19 11.55 45.33 7.36
C LEU A 19 12.19 43.96 7.63
N ARG A 20 13.34 43.92 8.31
CA ARG A 20 13.93 42.65 8.77
C ARG A 20 13.00 41.90 9.72
N LEU A 21 12.29 42.62 10.61
CA LEU A 21 11.29 42.02 11.48
C LEU A 21 10.11 41.45 10.66
N VAL A 22 9.58 42.20 9.70
CA VAL A 22 8.51 41.74 8.79
C VAL A 22 8.95 40.49 8.00
N ASP A 23 10.20 40.45 7.53
CA ASP A 23 10.76 39.30 6.83
C ASP A 23 10.91 38.06 7.73
N SER A 24 11.08 38.23 9.05
CA SER A 24 11.13 37.11 10.00
C SER A 24 9.75 36.55 10.39
N CYS A 25 8.67 37.34 10.21
CA CYS A 25 7.32 36.92 10.57
C CYS A 25 6.75 35.93 9.54
N ARG A 26 6.78 34.63 9.86
CA ARG A 26 6.29 33.55 8.98
C ARG A 26 5.34 32.54 9.65
N ALA A 27 4.81 32.85 10.84
CA ALA A 27 3.98 31.92 11.60
C ALA A 27 2.89 32.67 12.37
N PRO A 28 1.71 32.06 12.64
CA PRO A 28 0.61 32.71 13.35
C PRO A 28 1.00 33.36 14.68
N ALA A 29 1.95 32.77 15.42
CA ALA A 29 2.48 33.30 16.68
C ALA A 29 3.12 34.70 16.53
N HIS A 30 3.65 35.03 15.34
CA HIS A 30 4.30 36.31 15.06
C HIS A 30 3.31 37.44 14.78
N LEU A 31 1.99 37.18 14.73
CA LEU A 31 0.98 38.14 14.29
C LEU A 31 0.97 39.44 15.12
N ARG A 32 1.20 39.35 16.43
CA ARG A 32 1.29 40.54 17.31
C ARG A 32 2.48 41.42 16.93
N SER A 33 3.67 40.83 16.79
CA SER A 33 4.89 41.52 16.38
C SER A 33 4.76 42.13 14.98
N LEU A 34 4.13 41.41 14.05
CA LEU A 34 3.89 41.87 12.69
C LEU A 34 2.94 43.10 12.66
N ARG A 35 1.85 43.08 13.44
CA ARG A 35 0.95 44.24 13.57
C ARG A 35 1.66 45.45 14.17
N ALA A 36 2.52 45.26 15.17
CA ALA A 36 3.30 46.34 15.76
C ALA A 36 4.32 46.92 14.76
N ALA A 37 5.01 46.06 14.00
CA ALA A 37 5.92 46.49 12.93
C ALA A 37 5.17 47.27 11.83
N HIS A 38 4.02 46.77 11.39
CA HIS A 38 3.20 47.42 10.38
C HIS A 38 2.73 48.81 10.83
N ALA A 39 2.22 48.96 12.06
CA ALA A 39 1.83 50.27 12.59
C ALA A 39 2.99 51.28 12.62
N ARG A 40 4.20 50.84 13.00
CA ARG A 40 5.40 51.69 12.99
C ARG A 40 5.85 52.04 11.57
N LEU A 41 5.74 51.11 10.62
CA LEU A 41 6.03 51.36 9.22
C LEU A 41 5.07 52.39 8.62
N LEU A 42 3.78 52.34 8.96
CA LEU A 42 2.80 53.35 8.54
C LEU A 42 3.16 54.76 9.06
N PHE A 43 3.67 54.85 10.30
CA PHE A 43 4.12 56.12 10.86
C PHE A 43 5.40 56.66 10.17
N LEU A 44 6.32 55.78 9.79
CA LEU A 44 7.56 56.17 9.10
C LEU A 44 7.32 56.56 7.63
N LEU A 45 6.37 55.90 6.96
CA LEU A 45 6.06 56.09 5.53
C LEU A 45 4.95 57.11 5.30
N ARG A 46 4.93 58.20 6.09
CA ARG A 46 3.84 59.19 6.24
C ARG A 46 3.32 59.91 4.97
N LEU A 47 3.70 59.50 3.77
CA LEU A 47 3.13 59.93 2.50
C LEU A 47 2.95 58.74 1.55
N PRO A 48 1.77 58.55 0.92
CA PRO A 48 1.54 57.50 -0.08
C PRO A 48 2.48 57.60 -1.30
N SER A 49 3.20 58.71 -1.46
CA SER A 49 4.16 58.98 -2.54
C SER A 49 5.61 58.54 -2.27
N HIS A 50 5.92 57.93 -1.12
CA HIS A 50 7.29 57.46 -0.86
C HIS A 50 7.66 56.30 -1.81
N PRO A 51 8.78 56.35 -2.54
CA PRO A 51 9.08 55.36 -3.60
C PRO A 51 9.28 53.93 -3.06
N ALA A 52 9.70 53.76 -1.81
CA ALA A 52 9.75 52.46 -1.15
C ALA A 52 8.37 51.87 -0.74
N SER A 53 7.29 52.66 -0.77
CA SER A 53 5.98 52.29 -0.21
C SER A 53 5.43 51.01 -0.84
N ALA A 54 5.56 50.87 -2.17
CA ALA A 54 5.06 49.71 -2.88
C ALA A 54 5.71 48.40 -2.39
N ALA A 55 7.03 48.35 -2.33
CA ALA A 55 7.77 47.15 -1.97
C ALA A 55 7.67 46.81 -0.47
N VAL A 56 7.48 47.80 0.41
CA VAL A 56 7.13 47.53 1.82
C VAL A 56 5.77 46.83 1.92
N ARG A 57 4.78 47.28 1.15
CA ARG A 57 3.44 46.66 1.16
C ARG A 57 3.45 45.24 0.61
N VAL A 58 4.23 44.94 -0.43
CA VAL A 58 4.44 43.56 -0.90
C VAL A 58 4.93 42.66 0.25
N LYS A 59 5.96 43.10 0.99
CA LYS A 59 6.49 42.34 2.15
C LYS A 59 5.46 42.17 3.26
N LEU A 60 4.64 43.20 3.53
CA LEU A 60 3.56 43.11 4.51
C LEU A 60 2.49 42.08 4.09
N ILE A 61 2.05 42.09 2.83
CA ILE A 61 1.08 41.11 2.31
C ILE A 61 1.67 39.69 2.42
N GLN A 62 2.93 39.48 2.03
CA GLN A 62 3.62 38.19 2.18
C GLN A 62 3.66 37.71 3.64
N ALA A 63 4.04 38.60 4.57
CA ALA A 63 4.15 38.26 5.99
C ALA A 63 2.78 37.96 6.61
N TYR A 64 1.75 38.75 6.30
CA TYR A 64 0.39 38.47 6.78
C TYR A 64 -0.18 37.17 6.23
N ALA A 65 0.05 36.88 4.94
CA ALA A 65 -0.36 35.62 4.33
C ALA A 65 0.35 34.42 4.98
N ALA A 66 1.67 34.50 5.21
CA ALA A 66 2.43 33.45 5.90
C ALA A 66 1.99 33.24 7.36
N CYS A 67 1.52 34.29 8.03
CA CYS A 67 0.95 34.22 9.38
C CYS A 67 -0.54 33.82 9.41
N ALA A 68 -1.12 33.37 8.28
CA ALA A 68 -2.54 33.02 8.11
C ALA A 68 -3.52 34.16 8.44
N ALA A 69 -3.07 35.42 8.43
CA ALA A 69 -3.88 36.60 8.71
C ALA A 69 -4.37 37.26 7.41
N LEU A 70 -5.13 36.49 6.63
CA LEU A 70 -5.55 36.86 5.27
C LEU A 70 -6.42 38.11 5.18
N PRO A 71 -7.35 38.40 6.13
CA PRO A 71 -8.07 39.67 6.16
C PRO A 71 -7.16 40.88 6.33
N ALA A 72 -6.07 40.75 7.12
CA ALA A 72 -5.10 41.82 7.28
C ALA A 72 -4.26 42.01 6.01
N ALA A 73 -3.86 40.91 5.35
CA ALA A 73 -3.19 40.98 4.05
C ALA A 73 -4.07 41.67 3.00
N ARG A 74 -5.37 41.36 2.98
CA ARG A 74 -6.36 41.99 2.10
C ARG A 74 -6.51 43.48 2.40
N ALA A 75 -6.56 43.88 3.67
CA ALA A 75 -6.61 45.28 4.05
C ALA A 75 -5.39 46.09 3.57
N VAL A 76 -4.18 45.50 3.60
CA VAL A 76 -2.97 46.16 3.04
C VAL A 76 -3.09 46.36 1.53
N LEU A 77 -3.61 45.36 0.80
CA LEU A 77 -3.88 45.47 -0.63
C LEU A 77 -4.91 46.58 -0.92
N ASP A 78 -6.05 46.57 -0.22
CA ASP A 78 -7.15 47.49 -0.48
C ASP A 78 -6.78 48.95 -0.12
N ALA A 79 -5.96 49.16 0.91
CA ALA A 79 -5.46 50.47 1.32
C ALA A 79 -4.36 51.04 0.39
N SER A 80 -3.88 50.28 -0.58
CA SER A 80 -2.82 50.71 -1.49
C SER A 80 -3.37 51.52 -2.67
N PRO A 81 -2.97 52.80 -2.88
CA PRO A 81 -3.37 53.59 -4.05
C PRO A 81 -2.69 53.15 -5.36
N ASP A 82 -1.47 52.62 -5.28
CA ASP A 82 -0.61 52.14 -6.36
C ASP A 82 -0.63 50.60 -6.47
N ARG A 83 -1.83 50.01 -6.52
CA ARG A 83 -1.97 48.56 -6.65
C ARG A 83 -1.28 48.10 -7.94
N THR A 84 -0.52 47.02 -7.84
CA THR A 84 0.15 46.37 -8.98
C THR A 84 -0.22 44.89 -9.02
N THR A 85 -0.09 44.27 -10.20
CA THR A 85 -0.28 42.82 -10.39
C THR A 85 0.51 41.97 -9.38
N VAL A 86 1.69 42.44 -8.96
CA VAL A 86 2.53 41.77 -7.95
C VAL A 86 1.79 41.60 -6.61
N PHE A 87 1.04 42.61 -6.17
CA PHE A 87 0.34 42.57 -4.88
C PHE A 87 -0.75 41.50 -4.91
N PHE A 88 -1.50 41.44 -6.01
CA PHE A 88 -2.51 40.41 -6.24
C PHE A 88 -1.87 39.02 -6.31
N ASN A 89 -0.79 38.84 -7.07
CA ASN A 89 -0.09 37.55 -7.21
C ASN A 89 0.42 37.01 -5.87
N VAL A 90 0.91 37.88 -4.99
CA VAL A 90 1.34 37.49 -3.64
C VAL A 90 0.15 37.03 -2.80
N LEU A 91 -0.94 37.79 -2.78
CA LEU A 91 -2.10 37.44 -1.97
C LEU A 91 -2.81 36.19 -2.52
N LEU A 92 -2.94 36.06 -3.84
CA LEU A 92 -3.45 34.86 -4.50
C LEU A 92 -2.63 33.63 -4.10
N ARG A 93 -1.29 33.71 -4.12
CA ARG A 93 -0.42 32.62 -3.68
C ARG A 93 -0.67 32.26 -2.22
N GLY A 94 -0.86 33.27 -1.35
CA GLY A 94 -1.21 33.07 0.05
C GLY A 94 -2.55 32.35 0.24
N LEU A 95 -3.59 32.78 -0.48
CA LEU A 95 -4.93 32.18 -0.45
C LEU A 95 -4.91 30.73 -0.96
N THR A 96 -4.25 30.48 -2.10
CA THR A 96 -4.10 29.13 -2.67
C THR A 96 -3.30 28.20 -1.76
N ALA A 97 -2.27 28.71 -1.08
CA ALA A 97 -1.50 27.93 -0.09
C ALA A 97 -2.31 27.61 1.18
N ALA A 98 -3.23 28.49 1.56
CA ALA A 98 -4.15 28.29 2.68
C ALA A 98 -5.41 27.47 2.31
N SER A 99 -5.46 26.87 1.11
CA SER A 99 -6.61 26.14 0.56
C SER A 99 -7.92 26.95 0.47
N LEU A 100 -7.84 28.28 0.50
CA LEU A 100 -8.99 29.19 0.31
C LEU A 100 -9.21 29.48 -1.17
N HIS A 101 -9.48 28.42 -1.94
CA HIS A 101 -9.56 28.49 -3.41
C HIS A 101 -10.69 29.39 -3.91
N ARG A 102 -11.84 29.40 -3.22
CA ARG A 102 -12.96 30.28 -3.58
C ARG A 102 -12.60 31.76 -3.42
N ASP A 103 -11.93 32.12 -2.32
CA ASP A 103 -11.48 33.49 -2.08
C ASP A 103 -10.38 33.91 -3.05
N ALA A 104 -9.49 32.99 -3.44
CA ALA A 104 -8.50 33.22 -4.49
C ALA A 104 -9.19 33.54 -5.83
N LEU A 105 -10.23 32.78 -6.21
CA LEU A 105 -10.99 33.03 -7.43
C LEU A 105 -11.77 34.37 -7.38
N LEU A 106 -12.31 34.74 -6.22
CA LEU A 106 -12.95 36.05 -6.02
C LEU A 106 -11.95 37.21 -6.12
N LEU A 107 -10.76 37.05 -5.54
CA LEU A 107 -9.67 38.03 -5.66
C LEU A 107 -9.22 38.16 -7.12
N PHE A 108 -9.06 37.05 -7.83
CA PHE A 108 -8.76 37.05 -9.26
C PHE A 108 -9.83 37.80 -10.07
N ALA A 109 -11.12 37.54 -9.82
CA ALA A 109 -12.22 38.22 -10.51
C ALA A 109 -12.27 39.73 -10.23
N SER A 110 -11.71 40.19 -9.09
CA SER A 110 -11.59 41.61 -8.77
C SER A 110 -10.50 42.35 -9.57
N MET A 111 -9.59 41.63 -10.24
CA MET A 111 -8.63 42.17 -11.21
C MET A 111 -9.34 42.43 -12.55
N ARG A 112 -10.33 43.35 -12.56
CA ARG A 112 -11.04 43.71 -13.80
C ARG A 112 -10.13 44.55 -14.71
N PRO A 113 -10.17 44.34 -16.05
CA PRO A 113 -9.46 45.17 -17.04
C PRO A 113 -9.85 46.66 -17.10
N GLN A 114 -10.67 47.18 -16.17
CA GLN A 114 -11.22 48.53 -16.22
C GLN A 114 -10.32 49.52 -15.46
N GLY A 115 -9.12 49.78 -15.99
CA GLY A 115 -8.19 50.80 -15.46
C GLY A 115 -6.70 50.49 -15.71
N HIS A 116 -5.88 51.54 -15.80
CA HIS A 116 -4.52 51.55 -16.35
C HIS A 116 -3.38 50.87 -15.53
N ALA A 117 -3.61 49.88 -14.65
CA ALA A 117 -2.47 49.35 -13.87
C ALA A 117 -2.48 47.89 -13.34
N CYS A 118 -3.55 47.10 -13.47
CA CYS A 118 -3.61 45.77 -12.82
C CYS A 118 -4.19 44.70 -13.74
N PHE A 119 -3.38 44.21 -14.68
CA PHE A 119 -3.76 43.11 -15.57
C PHE A 119 -3.20 41.79 -15.05
N PRO A 120 -3.98 40.69 -15.04
CA PRO A 120 -3.45 39.35 -14.83
C PRO A 120 -2.31 39.04 -15.80
N ASP A 121 -1.21 38.50 -15.28
CA ASP A 121 -0.04 38.12 -16.06
C ASP A 121 0.18 36.60 -16.05
N HIS A 122 1.27 36.13 -16.66
CA HIS A 122 1.64 34.72 -16.71
C HIS A 122 1.94 34.09 -15.32
N TYR A 123 2.07 34.89 -14.26
CA TYR A 123 2.14 34.40 -12.88
C TYR A 123 0.77 34.40 -12.17
N THR A 124 -0.19 35.19 -12.64
CA THR A 124 -1.55 35.25 -12.09
C THR A 124 -2.38 34.05 -12.51
N TYR A 125 -2.43 33.75 -13.82
CA TYR A 125 -3.26 32.68 -14.39
C TYR A 125 -3.05 31.30 -13.76
N PRO A 126 -1.79 30.83 -13.55
CA PRO A 126 -1.51 29.60 -12.83
C PRO A 126 -2.21 29.45 -11.46
N LEU A 127 -2.25 30.53 -10.67
CA LEU A 127 -2.85 30.52 -9.33
C LEU A 127 -4.38 30.40 -9.38
N ALA A 128 -4.98 31.04 -10.37
CA ALA A 128 -6.42 30.96 -10.61
C ALA A 128 -6.82 29.57 -11.13
N LEU A 129 -6.10 29.03 -12.12
CA LEU A 129 -6.34 27.69 -12.67
C LEU A 129 -6.13 26.60 -11.62
N LYS A 130 -5.10 26.71 -10.76
CA LYS A 130 -4.90 25.80 -9.62
C LYS A 130 -6.09 25.83 -8.65
N SER A 131 -6.67 27.00 -8.40
CA SER A 131 -7.85 27.14 -7.57
C SER A 131 -9.09 26.53 -8.24
N CYS A 132 -9.27 26.68 -9.56
CA CYS A 132 -10.31 25.97 -10.30
C CYS A 132 -10.16 24.45 -10.20
N ALA A 133 -8.94 23.94 -10.37
CA ALA A 133 -8.62 22.52 -10.27
C ALA A 133 -8.95 21.92 -8.88
N ALA A 134 -8.80 22.73 -7.82
CA ALA A 134 -9.08 22.32 -6.45
C ALA A 134 -10.58 22.40 -6.08
N THR A 135 -11.37 23.20 -6.80
CA THR A 135 -12.82 23.36 -6.57
C THR A 135 -13.68 22.64 -7.61
N ASP A 136 -13.10 21.77 -8.43
CA ASP A 136 -13.74 21.16 -9.61
C ASP A 136 -14.47 22.17 -10.52
N GLY A 137 -13.86 23.35 -10.67
CA GLY A 137 -14.46 24.51 -11.32
C GLY A 137 -14.26 24.52 -12.83
N LEU A 138 -14.65 23.46 -13.55
CA LEU A 138 -14.36 23.28 -14.98
C LEU A 138 -14.81 24.47 -15.85
N VAL A 139 -16.04 24.96 -15.66
CA VAL A 139 -16.61 26.05 -16.47
C VAL A 139 -15.79 27.33 -16.28
N LEU A 140 -15.47 27.67 -15.03
CA LEU A 140 -14.67 28.84 -14.71
C LEU A 140 -13.22 28.67 -15.21
N GLY A 141 -12.65 27.47 -15.05
CA GLY A 141 -11.32 27.14 -15.55
C GLY A 141 -11.21 27.34 -17.06
N ARG A 142 -12.21 26.89 -17.83
CA ARG A 142 -12.29 27.13 -19.29
C ARG A 142 -12.38 28.61 -19.64
N GLN A 143 -13.18 29.39 -18.90
CA GLN A 143 -13.28 30.84 -19.12
C GLN A 143 -11.93 31.53 -18.85
N ILE A 144 -11.28 31.20 -17.73
CA ILE A 144 -9.98 31.75 -17.36
C ILE A 144 -8.93 31.37 -18.41
N HIS A 145 -8.86 30.09 -18.79
CA HIS A 145 -7.96 29.61 -19.83
C HIS A 145 -8.23 30.30 -21.19
N SER A 146 -9.48 30.41 -21.65
CA SER A 146 -9.79 31.12 -22.91
C SER A 146 -9.36 32.59 -22.94
N SER A 147 -9.16 33.21 -21.77
CA SER A 147 -8.64 34.57 -21.69
C SER A 147 -7.12 34.66 -21.86
N THR A 148 -6.37 33.57 -21.62
CA THR A 148 -4.92 33.53 -21.86
C THR A 148 -4.61 33.65 -23.34
N ALA A 149 -5.47 33.07 -24.19
CA ALA A 149 -5.32 33.10 -25.63
C ALA A 149 -5.46 34.50 -26.22
N ARG A 150 -6.41 35.27 -25.67
CA ARG A 150 -6.60 36.68 -26.04
C ARG A 150 -5.41 37.56 -25.65
N LEU A 151 -4.57 37.12 -24.72
CA LEU A 151 -3.38 37.85 -24.26
C LEU A 151 -2.07 37.30 -24.84
N GLY A 152 -2.12 36.29 -25.73
CA GLY A 152 -0.92 35.66 -26.28
C GLY A 152 -0.10 34.88 -25.24
N LEU A 153 -0.74 34.44 -24.15
CA LEU A 153 -0.09 33.70 -23.06
C LEU A 153 -0.11 32.18 -23.23
N ASP A 154 -0.69 31.67 -24.33
CA ASP A 154 -0.87 30.22 -24.55
C ASP A 154 0.45 29.45 -24.69
N GLY A 155 1.45 30.10 -25.28
CA GLY A 155 2.80 29.53 -25.39
C GLY A 155 3.59 29.55 -24.07
N ASN A 156 3.05 30.14 -22.99
CA ASN A 156 3.76 30.22 -21.73
C ASN A 156 3.67 28.88 -20.97
N VAL A 157 4.82 28.24 -20.73
CA VAL A 157 4.92 26.92 -20.08
C VAL A 157 4.20 26.87 -18.73
N PHE A 158 4.23 27.94 -17.92
CA PHE A 158 3.56 27.97 -16.61
C PHE A 158 2.04 27.97 -16.73
N VAL A 159 1.51 28.69 -17.72
CA VAL A 159 0.07 28.75 -18.03
C VAL A 159 -0.38 27.40 -18.58
N ALA A 160 0.34 26.87 -19.57
CA ALA A 160 0.03 25.57 -20.18
C ALA A 160 0.03 24.43 -19.13
N HIS A 161 1.06 24.32 -18.29
CA HIS A 161 1.11 23.34 -17.21
C HIS A 161 -0.09 23.47 -16.24
N SER A 162 -0.41 24.69 -15.81
CA SER A 162 -1.52 24.91 -14.87
C SER A 162 -2.88 24.62 -15.50
N ALA A 163 -3.02 24.87 -16.81
CA ALA A 163 -4.21 24.52 -17.57
C ALA A 163 -4.35 23.00 -17.72
N ILE A 164 -3.28 22.29 -18.11
CA ILE A 164 -3.21 20.83 -18.14
C ILE A 164 -3.66 20.24 -16.79
N SER A 165 -3.08 20.71 -15.69
CA SER A 165 -3.44 20.24 -14.34
C SER A 165 -4.90 20.55 -14.00
N MET A 166 -5.44 21.71 -14.43
CA MET A 166 -6.84 22.07 -14.23
C MET A 166 -7.78 21.14 -14.99
N TYR A 167 -7.57 20.96 -16.30
CA TYR A 167 -8.40 20.07 -17.12
C TYR A 167 -8.35 18.63 -16.63
N ALA A 168 -7.17 18.12 -16.31
CA ALA A 168 -7.01 16.77 -15.83
C ALA A 168 -7.73 16.55 -14.49
N ARG A 169 -7.62 17.49 -13.54
CA ARG A 169 -8.30 17.40 -12.23
C ARG A 169 -9.81 17.64 -12.31
N CYS A 170 -10.29 18.35 -13.32
CA CYS A 170 -11.71 18.56 -13.60
C CYS A 170 -12.33 17.46 -14.50
N GLY A 171 -11.72 16.27 -14.54
CA GLY A 171 -12.27 15.12 -15.27
C GLY A 171 -12.25 15.25 -16.80
N ARG A 172 -11.38 16.12 -17.35
CA ARG A 172 -11.19 16.31 -18.80
C ARG A 172 -9.75 16.03 -19.25
N PRO A 173 -9.25 14.80 -19.03
CA PRO A 173 -7.86 14.46 -19.35
C PRO A 173 -7.57 14.48 -20.86
N ASP A 174 -8.57 14.29 -21.73
CA ASP A 174 -8.41 14.45 -23.18
C ASP A 174 -8.11 15.90 -23.59
N ASP A 175 -8.84 16.87 -23.02
CA ASP A 175 -8.58 18.29 -23.24
C ASP A 175 -7.19 18.66 -22.72
N ALA A 176 -6.79 18.09 -21.58
CA ALA A 176 -5.44 18.24 -21.04
C ALA A 176 -4.37 17.66 -21.98
N TYR A 177 -4.63 16.49 -22.57
CA TYR A 177 -3.71 15.84 -23.50
C TYR A 177 -3.56 16.62 -24.80
N GLN A 178 -4.66 17.15 -25.35
CA GLN A 178 -4.60 18.02 -26.53
C GLN A 178 -3.71 19.24 -26.26
N MET A 179 -3.89 19.91 -25.12
CA MET A 179 -3.04 21.03 -24.75
C MET A 179 -1.57 20.64 -24.60
N PHE A 180 -1.31 19.48 -24.01
CA PHE A 180 0.03 18.94 -23.87
C PHE A 180 0.67 18.66 -25.24
N GLU A 181 -0.10 18.16 -26.20
CA GLU A 181 0.38 17.96 -27.57
C GLU A 181 0.73 19.27 -28.28
N GLU A 182 -0.03 20.34 -28.03
CA GLU A 182 0.18 21.67 -28.61
C GLU A 182 1.41 22.41 -28.02
N MET A 183 2.00 21.95 -26.91
CA MET A 183 3.20 22.56 -26.31
C MET A 183 4.44 22.38 -27.20
N GLN A 184 5.12 23.48 -27.54
CA GLN A 184 6.39 23.45 -28.32
C GLN A 184 7.54 22.81 -27.55
N TYR A 185 7.56 22.95 -26.23
CA TYR A 185 8.57 22.37 -25.35
C TYR A 185 7.89 21.77 -24.11
N ARG A 186 8.13 20.47 -23.88
CA ARG A 186 7.54 19.69 -22.79
C ARG A 186 8.65 19.32 -21.81
N ASP A 187 8.68 20.00 -20.67
CA ASP A 187 9.61 19.67 -19.58
C ASP A 187 9.06 18.54 -18.69
N VAL A 188 9.90 17.99 -17.80
CA VAL A 188 9.50 16.89 -16.90
C VAL A 188 8.25 17.23 -16.08
N VAL A 189 8.02 18.50 -15.79
CA VAL A 189 6.86 18.97 -15.01
C VAL A 189 5.57 18.81 -15.82
N SER A 190 5.57 19.18 -17.10
CA SER A 190 4.43 18.97 -18.00
C SER A 190 4.08 17.49 -18.18
N TRP A 191 5.09 16.63 -18.31
CA TRP A 191 4.90 15.17 -18.35
C TRP A 191 4.30 14.63 -17.05
N ASN A 192 4.85 15.04 -15.90
CA ASN A 192 4.35 14.64 -14.59
C ASN A 192 2.89 15.06 -14.38
N ALA A 193 2.52 16.26 -14.85
CA ALA A 193 1.14 16.75 -14.80
C ALA A 193 0.19 15.88 -15.64
N MET A 194 0.61 15.44 -16.83
CA MET A 194 -0.20 14.52 -17.65
C MET A 194 -0.32 13.12 -17.04
N ILE A 195 0.79 12.54 -16.57
CA ILE A 195 0.80 11.23 -15.92
C ILE A 195 -0.11 11.25 -14.69
N SER A 196 0.09 12.23 -13.81
CA SER A 196 -0.72 12.40 -12.61
C SER A 196 -2.18 12.67 -12.96
N GLY A 197 -2.44 13.45 -14.00
CA GLY A 197 -3.77 13.76 -14.50
C GLY A 197 -4.56 12.53 -14.91
N PHE A 198 -3.99 11.68 -15.77
CA PHE A 198 -4.61 10.41 -16.14
C PHE A 198 -4.77 9.47 -14.95
N ALA A 199 -3.76 9.39 -14.08
CA ALA A 199 -3.80 8.52 -12.91
C ALA A 199 -4.94 8.90 -11.93
N HIS A 200 -5.13 10.19 -11.63
CA HIS A 200 -6.23 10.66 -10.78
C HIS A 200 -7.61 10.50 -11.43
N ALA A 201 -7.68 10.53 -12.77
CA ALA A 201 -8.91 10.23 -13.52
C ALA A 201 -9.21 8.72 -13.62
N GLY A 202 -8.38 7.85 -13.03
CA GLY A 202 -8.52 6.39 -13.11
C GLY A 202 -8.12 5.79 -14.47
N LEU A 203 -7.56 6.59 -15.38
CA LEU A 203 -7.12 6.16 -16.71
C LEU A 203 -5.68 5.62 -16.68
N PHE A 204 -5.43 4.61 -15.84
CA PHE A 204 -4.09 4.08 -15.55
C PHE A 204 -3.33 3.61 -16.80
N GLY A 205 -4.02 3.00 -17.77
CA GLY A 205 -3.42 2.57 -19.03
C GLY A 205 -2.78 3.75 -19.78
N ARG A 206 -3.53 4.85 -19.90
CA ARG A 206 -3.02 6.08 -20.56
C ARG A 206 -1.92 6.76 -19.77
N ALA A 207 -2.02 6.78 -18.43
CA ALA A 207 -0.93 7.27 -17.59
C ALA A 207 0.38 6.50 -17.83
N MET A 208 0.27 5.17 -17.95
CA MET A 208 1.41 4.30 -18.28
C MET A 208 1.92 4.53 -19.71
N ASP A 209 1.04 4.75 -20.69
CA ASP A 209 1.46 5.03 -22.07
C ASP A 209 2.28 6.33 -22.15
N VAL A 210 1.82 7.40 -21.49
CA VAL A 210 2.54 8.68 -21.38
C VAL A 210 3.87 8.50 -20.64
N PHE A 211 3.91 7.69 -19.58
CA PHE A 211 5.17 7.38 -18.89
C PHE A 211 6.16 6.61 -19.78
N ARG A 212 5.70 5.62 -20.55
CA ARG A 212 6.56 4.89 -21.49
C ARG A 212 7.11 5.81 -22.58
N GLU A 213 6.29 6.73 -23.09
CA GLU A 213 6.72 7.75 -24.05
C GLU A 213 7.81 8.64 -23.46
N LEU A 214 7.61 9.18 -22.24
CA LEU A 214 8.63 9.98 -21.55
C LEU A 214 9.96 9.23 -21.40
N VAL A 215 9.92 7.97 -20.96
CA VAL A 215 11.13 7.16 -20.78
C VAL A 215 11.83 6.90 -22.12
N ALA A 216 11.06 6.62 -23.18
CA ALA A 216 11.59 6.39 -24.51
C ALA A 216 12.28 7.61 -25.13
N LEU A 217 11.80 8.83 -24.83
CA LEU A 217 12.40 10.08 -25.33
C LEU A 217 13.78 10.37 -24.74
N GLN A 218 14.13 9.80 -23.58
CA GLN A 218 15.36 10.03 -22.79
C GLN A 218 15.60 11.48 -22.31
N CYS A 219 14.97 12.47 -22.95
CA CYS A 219 14.99 13.88 -22.58
C CYS A 219 13.56 14.45 -22.75
N PRO A 220 12.95 15.02 -21.70
CA PRO A 220 13.49 15.19 -20.35
C PRO A 220 13.66 13.86 -19.61
N LYS A 221 14.60 13.81 -18.66
CA LYS A 221 14.81 12.62 -17.83
C LYS A 221 13.72 12.54 -16.74
N PRO A 222 13.09 11.38 -16.52
CA PRO A 222 12.23 11.15 -15.37
C PRO A 222 12.94 11.48 -14.05
N ASP A 223 12.20 12.03 -13.09
CA ASP A 223 12.70 12.36 -11.76
C ASP A 223 11.88 11.68 -10.65
N ALA A 224 12.20 11.99 -9.38
CA ALA A 224 11.45 11.44 -8.25
C ALA A 224 9.97 11.86 -8.27
N GLY A 225 9.65 13.03 -8.83
CA GLY A 225 8.28 13.50 -9.04
C GLY A 225 7.54 12.67 -10.09
N THR A 226 8.23 12.23 -11.14
CA THR A 226 7.69 11.29 -12.13
C THR A 226 7.32 9.96 -11.48
N MET A 227 8.21 9.40 -10.66
CA MET A 227 7.95 8.15 -9.93
C MET A 227 6.73 8.28 -9.01
N ALA A 228 6.60 9.40 -8.29
CA ALA A 228 5.44 9.67 -7.45
C ALA A 228 4.15 9.86 -8.27
N SER A 229 4.24 10.44 -9.47
CA SER A 229 3.10 10.70 -10.35
C SER A 229 2.52 9.43 -10.96
N ILE A 230 3.35 8.43 -11.26
CA ILE A 230 2.89 7.15 -11.84
C ILE A 230 2.39 6.16 -10.78
N LEU A 231 2.77 6.33 -9.50
CA LEU A 231 2.46 5.40 -8.41
C LEU A 231 0.98 4.95 -8.35
N PRO A 232 -0.04 5.81 -8.51
CA PRO A 232 -1.45 5.36 -8.50
C PRO A 232 -1.79 4.40 -9.64
N SER A 233 -1.06 4.45 -10.76
CA SER A 233 -1.21 3.55 -11.91
C SER A 233 -0.43 2.24 -11.76
N MET A 234 0.40 2.13 -10.72
CA MET A 234 1.27 0.97 -10.49
C MET A 234 0.65 -0.11 -9.58
N GLY A 235 -0.63 0.03 -9.19
CA GLY A 235 -1.33 -1.00 -8.42
C GLY A 235 -1.71 -2.18 -9.31
N LYS A 236 -1.22 -3.38 -9.00
CA LYS A 236 -1.36 -4.60 -9.83
C LYS A 236 -0.80 -4.40 -11.26
N ALA A 237 0.33 -3.72 -11.35
CA ALA A 237 1.03 -3.44 -12.59
C ALA A 237 1.59 -4.71 -13.25
N ARG A 238 1.84 -4.64 -14.56
CA ARG A 238 2.54 -5.71 -15.28
C ARG A 238 4.00 -5.74 -14.85
N VAL A 239 4.60 -6.93 -14.82
CA VAL A 239 6.03 -7.10 -14.46
C VAL A 239 6.95 -6.22 -15.32
N GLU A 240 6.63 -6.06 -16.60
CA GLU A 240 7.34 -5.17 -17.53
C GLU A 240 7.32 -3.70 -17.10
N ASP A 241 6.18 -3.22 -16.60
CA ASP A 241 6.00 -1.83 -16.17
C ASP A 241 6.77 -1.56 -14.87
N ILE A 242 6.78 -2.55 -13.95
CA ILE A 242 7.59 -2.50 -12.72
C ILE A 242 9.08 -2.49 -13.07
N ALA A 243 9.51 -3.34 -14.02
CA ALA A 243 10.90 -3.40 -14.48
C ALA A 243 11.33 -2.07 -15.13
N LEU A 244 10.46 -1.43 -15.91
CA LEU A 244 10.72 -0.12 -16.50
C LEU A 244 10.94 0.95 -15.43
N LEU A 245 10.05 1.05 -14.45
CA LEU A 245 10.17 2.02 -13.35
C LEU A 245 11.41 1.74 -12.48
N LYS A 246 11.74 0.46 -12.27
CA LYS A 246 12.97 0.05 -11.59
C LYS A 246 14.21 0.52 -12.36
N GLY A 247 14.22 0.39 -13.69
CA GLY A 247 15.29 0.90 -14.55
C GLY A 247 15.48 2.40 -14.39
N VAL A 248 14.37 3.16 -14.43
CA VAL A 248 14.37 4.61 -14.16
C VAL A 248 14.97 4.90 -12.79
N PHE A 249 14.53 4.21 -11.73
CA PHE A 249 15.07 4.37 -10.39
C PHE A 249 16.58 4.12 -10.34
N ASP A 250 17.06 3.00 -10.88
CA ASP A 250 18.47 2.62 -10.85
C ASP A 250 19.35 3.64 -11.61
N GLU A 251 18.88 4.20 -12.72
CA GLU A 251 19.59 5.23 -13.51
C GLU A 251 19.64 6.63 -12.86
N MET A 252 18.77 6.92 -11.88
CA MET A 252 18.79 8.22 -11.19
C MET A 252 20.13 8.45 -10.47
N ARG A 253 20.83 9.53 -10.83
CA ARG A 253 22.10 9.93 -10.19
C ARG A 253 21.93 10.29 -8.71
N PHE A 254 20.80 10.91 -8.35
CA PHE A 254 20.47 11.32 -6.99
C PHE A 254 19.11 10.73 -6.61
N LYS A 255 19.13 9.67 -5.80
CA LYS A 255 17.93 9.02 -5.28
C LYS A 255 17.59 9.62 -3.91
N GLY A 256 16.53 10.43 -3.87
CA GLY A 256 16.00 11.02 -2.63
C GLY A 256 14.89 10.19 -2.01
N LEU A 257 14.42 10.57 -0.82
CA LEU A 257 13.36 9.87 -0.08
C LEU A 257 12.10 9.58 -0.95
N ILE A 258 11.70 10.53 -1.80
CA ILE A 258 10.53 10.37 -2.68
C ILE A 258 10.70 9.20 -3.67
N SER A 259 11.86 9.08 -4.33
CA SER A 259 12.12 7.98 -5.28
C SER A 259 12.19 6.62 -4.58
N TRP A 260 12.75 6.57 -3.37
CA TRP A 260 12.78 5.35 -2.56
C TRP A 260 11.37 4.93 -2.12
N ASN A 261 10.58 5.88 -1.61
CA ASN A 261 9.20 5.62 -1.17
C ASN A 261 8.31 5.17 -2.33
N ALA A 262 8.46 5.78 -3.52
CA ALA A 262 7.73 5.37 -4.71
C ALA A 262 8.07 3.92 -5.10
N MET A 263 9.36 3.57 -5.14
CA MET A 263 9.77 2.21 -5.51
C MET A 263 9.39 1.16 -4.45
N LEU A 264 9.51 1.50 -3.16
CA LEU A 264 9.05 0.65 -2.05
C LEU A 264 7.54 0.39 -2.14
N ALA A 265 6.75 1.43 -2.37
CA ALA A 265 5.30 1.30 -2.52
C ALA A 265 4.93 0.44 -3.74
N VAL A 266 5.65 0.56 -4.86
CA VAL A 266 5.45 -0.29 -6.04
C VAL A 266 5.70 -1.76 -5.71
N TYR A 267 6.81 -2.10 -5.05
CA TYR A 267 7.08 -3.48 -4.68
C TYR A 267 6.07 -4.02 -3.67
N THR A 268 5.76 -3.28 -2.60
CA THR A 268 4.77 -3.70 -1.59
C THR A 268 3.38 -3.91 -2.21
N ASN A 269 2.90 -3.00 -3.05
CA ASN A 269 1.55 -3.07 -3.65
C ASN A 269 1.40 -4.14 -4.75
N ASN A 270 2.51 -4.71 -5.23
CA ASN A 270 2.52 -5.78 -6.23
C ASN A 270 3.00 -7.12 -5.65
N GLU A 271 2.93 -7.29 -4.32
CA GLU A 271 3.28 -8.53 -3.61
C GLU A 271 4.75 -8.97 -3.79
N MET A 272 5.63 -8.04 -4.20
CA MET A 272 7.08 -8.25 -4.35
C MET A 272 7.80 -7.96 -3.03
N HIS A 273 7.41 -8.68 -1.98
CA HIS A 273 7.80 -8.37 -0.60
C HIS A 273 9.28 -8.59 -0.32
N VAL A 274 9.92 -9.58 -0.97
CA VAL A 274 11.37 -9.83 -0.84
C VAL A 274 12.13 -8.62 -1.40
N GLU A 275 11.76 -8.16 -2.59
CA GLU A 275 12.37 -7.00 -3.25
C GLU A 275 12.14 -5.71 -2.47
N ALA A 276 10.97 -5.54 -1.85
CA ALA A 276 10.69 -4.41 -0.96
C ALA A 276 11.62 -4.40 0.27
N VAL A 277 11.80 -5.54 0.92
CA VAL A 277 12.70 -5.70 2.08
C VAL A 277 14.17 -5.45 1.68
N GLU A 278 14.63 -6.03 0.57
CA GLU A 278 15.99 -5.81 0.06
C GLU A 278 16.23 -4.35 -0.35
N LEU A 279 15.23 -3.70 -0.96
CA LEU A 279 15.30 -2.29 -1.32
C LEU A 279 15.40 -1.40 -0.08
N PHE A 280 14.63 -1.69 0.97
CA PHE A 280 14.72 -0.95 2.23
C PHE A 280 16.07 -1.11 2.92
N MET A 281 16.63 -2.33 2.96
CA MET A 281 17.98 -2.54 3.50
C MET A 281 19.04 -1.76 2.71
N ARG A 282 18.88 -1.68 1.38
CA ARG A 282 19.75 -0.84 0.52
C ARG A 282 19.59 0.65 0.83
N MET A 283 18.36 1.12 1.01
CA MET A 283 18.06 2.51 1.41
C MET A 283 18.79 2.89 2.70
N GLN A 284 18.76 2.00 3.70
CA GLN A 284 19.47 2.21 4.97
C GLN A 284 20.99 2.20 4.79
N LYS A 285 21.53 1.30 3.96
CA LYS A 285 22.97 1.23 3.65
C LYS A 285 23.46 2.50 2.93
N ASP A 286 22.62 3.08 2.08
CA ASP A 286 22.91 4.34 1.37
C ASP A 286 22.73 5.58 2.25
N GLY A 287 22.39 5.41 3.54
CA GLY A 287 22.26 6.49 4.52
C GLY A 287 21.02 7.36 4.35
N ILE A 288 20.02 6.88 3.61
CA ILE A 288 18.76 7.63 3.42
C ILE A 288 17.86 7.37 4.62
N GLU A 289 17.51 8.46 5.29
CA GLU A 289 16.72 8.41 6.51
C GLU A 289 15.23 8.15 6.23
N PRO A 290 14.65 7.02 6.69
CA PRO A 290 13.24 6.72 6.47
C PRO A 290 12.33 7.59 7.35
N ASP A 291 11.22 8.04 6.76
CA ASP A 291 10.13 8.73 7.47
C ASP A 291 8.99 7.77 7.87
N ALA A 292 7.95 8.29 8.52
CA ALA A 292 6.83 7.46 8.98
C ALA A 292 6.14 6.71 7.83
N VAL A 293 6.01 7.35 6.66
CA VAL A 293 5.39 6.74 5.46
C VAL A 293 6.27 5.61 4.94
N THR A 294 7.58 5.81 4.90
CA THR A 294 8.56 4.78 4.50
C THR A 294 8.41 3.53 5.36
N LEU A 295 8.42 3.71 6.70
CA LEU A 295 8.36 2.61 7.65
C LEU A 295 7.01 1.88 7.58
N ALA A 296 5.90 2.62 7.49
CA ALA A 296 4.57 2.03 7.31
C ALA A 296 4.42 1.25 6.00
N THR A 297 5.17 1.63 4.95
CA THR A 297 5.12 0.96 3.64
C THR A 297 5.91 -0.35 3.62
N VAL A 298 7.03 -0.44 4.34
CA VAL A 298 7.88 -1.65 4.34
C VAL A 298 7.46 -2.67 5.39
N LEU A 299 6.91 -2.24 6.53
CA LEU A 299 6.54 -3.13 7.65
C LEU A 299 5.61 -4.29 7.23
N PRO A 300 4.56 -4.08 6.41
CA PRO A 300 3.74 -5.19 5.90
C PRO A 300 4.57 -6.20 5.11
N SER A 301 5.47 -5.75 4.23
CA SER A 301 6.37 -6.62 3.48
C SER A 301 7.31 -7.42 4.40
N CYS A 302 7.78 -6.83 5.50
CA CYS A 302 8.54 -7.59 6.50
C CYS A 302 7.69 -8.71 7.12
N GLY A 303 6.41 -8.45 7.40
CA GLY A 303 5.46 -9.48 7.86
C GLY A 303 5.20 -10.57 6.82
N GLU A 304 5.09 -10.19 5.55
CA GLU A 304 4.81 -11.12 4.45
C GLU A 304 5.94 -12.09 4.13
N VAL A 305 7.19 -11.76 4.44
CA VAL A 305 8.33 -12.67 4.27
C VAL A 305 8.93 -13.15 5.58
N SER A 306 8.26 -12.90 6.71
CA SER A 306 8.76 -13.15 8.07
C SER A 306 10.16 -12.58 8.34
N ALA A 307 10.46 -11.37 7.82
CA ALA A 307 11.68 -10.62 8.13
C ALA A 307 11.61 -9.95 9.51
N LEU A 308 11.48 -10.79 10.54
CA LEU A 308 11.26 -10.38 11.93
C LEU A 308 12.43 -9.56 12.49
N SER A 309 13.67 -9.89 12.11
CA SER A 309 14.86 -9.17 12.60
C SER A 309 14.87 -7.73 12.09
N LEU A 310 14.52 -7.52 10.82
CA LEU A 310 14.36 -6.18 10.24
C LEU A 310 13.20 -5.45 10.89
N GLY A 311 12.04 -6.10 11.05
CA GLY A 311 10.87 -5.53 11.74
C GLY A 311 11.18 -5.04 13.16
N LYS A 312 11.92 -5.84 13.95
CA LYS A 312 12.38 -5.46 15.31
C LYS A 312 13.33 -4.26 15.29
N ARG A 313 14.26 -4.18 14.34
CA ARG A 313 15.13 -2.99 14.18
C ARG A 313 14.34 -1.73 13.82
N ILE A 314 13.36 -1.85 12.92
CA ILE A 314 12.47 -0.74 12.56
C ILE A 314 11.67 -0.28 13.79
N HIS A 315 11.10 -1.20 14.55
CA HIS A 315 10.37 -0.87 15.78
C HIS A 315 11.24 -0.11 16.78
N GLU A 316 12.50 -0.53 16.97
CA GLU A 316 13.46 0.19 17.82
C GLU A 316 13.77 1.60 17.29
N VAL A 317 13.87 1.79 15.98
CA VAL A 317 14.02 3.13 15.36
C VAL A 317 12.78 4.00 15.67
N ILE A 318 11.58 3.45 15.53
CA ILE A 318 10.31 4.17 15.81
C ILE A 318 10.26 4.63 17.28
N LYS A 319 10.63 3.76 18.22
CA LYS A 319 10.71 4.08 19.65
C LYS A 319 11.74 5.17 19.93
N ARG A 320 12.98 5.04 19.43
CA ARG A 320 14.05 6.02 19.63
C ARG A 320 13.71 7.40 19.06
N ARG A 321 12.98 7.45 17.94
CA ARG A 321 12.54 8.69 17.29
C ARG A 321 11.24 9.26 17.85
N ARG A 322 10.63 8.62 18.85
CA ARG A 322 9.33 9.01 19.45
C ARG A 322 8.22 9.13 18.39
N MET A 323 8.25 8.26 17.39
CA MET A 323 7.25 8.23 16.30
C MET A 323 6.02 7.37 16.65
N CYS A 324 5.97 6.80 17.86
CA CYS A 324 4.90 5.92 18.31
C CYS A 324 3.52 6.59 18.40
N SER A 325 3.42 7.92 18.36
CA SER A 325 2.11 8.60 18.36
C SER A 325 1.40 8.58 16.99
N SER A 326 1.84 7.72 16.07
CA SER A 326 1.27 7.57 14.74
C SER A 326 0.52 6.24 14.64
N MET A 327 -0.81 6.31 14.65
CA MET A 327 -1.70 5.14 14.50
C MET A 327 -1.37 4.32 13.25
N LEU A 328 -0.91 4.98 12.18
CA LEU A 328 -0.41 4.33 10.95
C LEU A 328 0.75 3.37 11.23
N LEU A 329 1.75 3.82 12.01
CA LEU A 329 2.91 3.00 12.37
C LEU A 329 2.57 1.91 13.38
N GLU A 330 1.72 2.22 14.37
CA GLU A 330 1.29 1.25 15.38
C GLU A 330 0.50 0.10 14.73
N ASN A 331 -0.44 0.41 13.81
CA ASN A 331 -1.16 -0.59 13.04
C ASN A 331 -0.22 -1.43 12.15
N ALA A 332 0.73 -0.78 11.45
CA ALA A 332 1.70 -1.50 10.60
C ALA A 332 2.66 -2.39 11.42
N LEU A 333 3.07 -1.95 12.61
CA LEU A 333 3.91 -2.75 13.53
C LEU A 333 3.16 -3.97 14.05
N MET A 334 1.91 -3.78 14.48
CA MET A 334 1.06 -4.86 14.96
C MET A 334 0.85 -5.91 13.86
N ASP A 335 0.51 -5.48 12.64
CA ASP A 335 0.34 -6.38 11.50
C ASP A 335 1.65 -7.11 11.15
N MET A 336 2.79 -6.41 11.13
CA MET A 336 4.10 -7.01 10.90
C MET A 336 4.42 -8.10 11.91
N TYR A 337 4.25 -7.84 13.22
CA TYR A 337 4.49 -8.84 14.26
C TYR A 337 3.53 -10.03 14.16
N ALA A 338 2.24 -9.77 13.92
CA ALA A 338 1.24 -10.81 13.73
C ALA A 338 1.61 -11.72 12.54
N ASN A 339 2.02 -11.13 11.42
CA ASN A 339 2.43 -11.86 10.23
C ASN A 339 3.77 -12.61 10.41
N CYS A 340 4.69 -12.13 11.25
CA CYS A 340 5.93 -12.87 11.56
C CYS A 340 5.74 -14.04 12.55
N GLY A 341 4.51 -14.34 12.98
CA GLY A 341 4.25 -15.34 14.02
C GLY A 341 4.68 -14.89 15.43
N CYS A 342 4.58 -13.60 15.71
CA CYS A 342 4.91 -12.97 17.00
C CYS A 342 3.66 -12.33 17.62
N LEU A 343 2.63 -13.15 17.89
CA LEU A 343 1.32 -12.66 18.35
C LEU A 343 1.41 -11.89 19.68
N LYS A 344 2.32 -12.30 20.57
CA LYS A 344 2.56 -11.59 21.83
C LYS A 344 3.08 -10.17 21.60
N GLU A 345 4.10 -10.00 20.77
CA GLU A 345 4.61 -8.65 20.46
C GLU A 345 3.57 -7.80 19.72
N ALA A 346 2.75 -8.39 18.84
CA ALA A 346 1.63 -7.70 18.21
C ALA A 346 0.63 -7.20 19.27
N ARG A 347 0.33 -8.05 20.27
CA ARG A 347 -0.54 -7.70 21.38
C ARG A 347 0.06 -6.62 22.29
N ASP A 348 1.36 -6.68 22.56
CA ASP A 348 2.07 -5.66 23.35
C ASP A 348 1.99 -4.28 22.65
N VAL A 349 2.14 -4.23 21.33
CA VAL A 349 1.94 -3.00 20.54
C VAL A 349 0.50 -2.51 20.72
N PHE A 350 -0.49 -3.38 20.47
CA PHE A 350 -1.91 -3.05 20.60
C PHE A 350 -2.28 -2.52 22.00
N ASP A 351 -1.81 -3.17 23.07
CA ASP A 351 -2.10 -2.79 24.44
C ASP A 351 -1.39 -1.47 24.82
N SER A 352 -0.27 -1.13 24.17
CA SER A 352 0.44 0.14 24.37
C SER A 352 -0.14 1.36 23.64
N MET A 353 -1.05 1.15 22.66
CA MET A 353 -1.66 2.23 21.88
C MET A 353 -2.51 3.15 22.78
N GLY A 354 -2.33 4.47 22.63
CA GLY A 354 -3.08 5.47 23.39
C GLY A 354 -4.54 5.62 22.92
N THR A 355 -4.78 5.46 21.61
CA THR A 355 -6.12 5.41 21.00
C THR A 355 -6.18 4.27 20.00
N ARG A 356 -7.37 3.65 19.87
CA ARG A 356 -7.62 2.49 19.01
C ARG A 356 -8.87 2.77 18.19
N ASP A 357 -8.75 2.60 16.89
CA ASP A 357 -9.87 2.69 15.95
C ASP A 357 -10.33 1.29 15.51
N VAL A 358 -11.38 1.22 14.70
CA VAL A 358 -11.91 -0.04 14.14
C VAL A 358 -10.82 -0.84 13.41
N VAL A 359 -9.88 -0.17 12.74
CA VAL A 359 -8.77 -0.81 12.02
C VAL A 359 -7.84 -1.54 12.97
N SER A 360 -7.45 -0.91 14.08
CA SER A 360 -6.57 -1.53 15.08
C SER A 360 -7.20 -2.78 15.71
N TRP A 361 -8.51 -2.73 16.06
CA TRP A 361 -9.25 -3.86 16.59
C TRP A 361 -9.40 -5.00 15.56
N THR A 362 -9.79 -4.65 14.33
CA THR A 362 -9.98 -5.62 13.25
C THR A 362 -8.67 -6.36 12.94
N SER A 363 -7.54 -5.63 12.95
CA SER A 363 -6.21 -6.19 12.69
C SER A 363 -5.81 -7.22 13.75
N ILE A 364 -6.01 -6.90 15.04
CA ILE A 364 -5.67 -7.84 16.13
C ILE A 364 -6.62 -9.04 16.14
N ILE A 365 -7.92 -8.86 15.90
CA ILE A 365 -8.90 -9.96 15.80
C ILE A 365 -8.52 -10.93 14.67
N SER A 366 -8.18 -10.38 13.49
CA SER A 366 -7.69 -11.17 12.35
C SER A 366 -6.40 -11.91 12.67
N ALA A 367 -5.46 -11.28 13.38
CA ALA A 367 -4.23 -11.92 13.82
C ALA A 367 -4.50 -13.14 14.71
N TYR A 368 -5.32 -13.00 15.76
CA TYR A 368 -5.68 -14.13 16.63
C TYR A 368 -6.39 -15.25 15.85
N GLY A 369 -7.30 -14.90 14.94
CA GLY A 369 -7.97 -15.88 14.06
C GLY A 369 -7.01 -16.69 13.17
N ARG A 370 -6.05 -16.02 12.52
CA ARG A 370 -5.03 -16.67 11.66
C ARG A 370 -4.04 -17.53 12.44
N HIS A 371 -3.92 -17.33 13.75
CA HIS A 371 -3.03 -18.09 14.63
C HIS A 371 -3.74 -19.26 15.33
N GLY A 372 -5.04 -19.46 15.07
CA GLY A 372 -5.84 -20.54 15.67
C GLY A 372 -6.50 -20.18 17.00
N HIS A 373 -6.37 -18.93 17.46
CA HIS A 373 -6.91 -18.43 18.73
C HIS A 373 -8.30 -17.81 18.54
N GLY A 374 -9.25 -18.60 18.02
CA GLY A 374 -10.57 -18.12 17.64
C GLY A 374 -11.42 -17.62 18.82
N ARG A 375 -11.24 -18.18 20.02
CA ARG A 375 -11.99 -17.73 21.22
C ARG A 375 -11.48 -16.37 21.71
N GLU A 376 -10.17 -16.18 21.72
CA GLU A 376 -9.54 -14.92 22.08
C GLU A 376 -9.86 -13.81 21.05
N ALA A 377 -10.02 -14.19 19.78
CA ALA A 377 -10.53 -13.29 18.74
C ALA A 377 -11.98 -12.84 19.01
N ILE A 378 -12.84 -13.75 19.51
CA ILE A 378 -14.20 -13.43 19.98
C ILE A 378 -14.15 -12.46 21.16
N ASP A 379 -13.36 -12.75 22.20
CA ASP A 379 -13.22 -11.88 23.37
C ASP A 379 -12.78 -10.46 22.99
N LEU A 380 -11.88 -10.35 22.00
CA LEU A 380 -11.43 -9.07 21.45
C LEU A 380 -12.54 -8.33 20.69
N PHE A 381 -13.34 -9.03 19.89
CA PHE A 381 -14.48 -8.45 19.17
C PHE A 381 -15.55 -7.96 20.15
N GLU A 382 -15.89 -8.74 21.16
CA GLU A 382 -16.85 -8.33 22.19
C GLU A 382 -16.34 -7.15 23.02
N LYS A 383 -15.04 -7.13 23.34
CA LYS A 383 -14.40 -5.98 24.01
C LYS A 383 -14.42 -4.72 23.15
N MET A 384 -14.22 -4.83 21.83
CA MET A 384 -14.35 -3.72 20.89
C MET A 384 -15.77 -3.13 20.95
N CYS A 385 -16.80 -3.97 20.82
CA CYS A 385 -18.20 -3.57 20.90
C CYS A 385 -18.53 -2.95 22.28
N GLY A 386 -18.02 -3.54 23.36
CA GLY A 386 -18.20 -3.04 24.72
C GLY A 386 -17.57 -1.67 25.00
N GLN A 387 -16.65 -1.20 24.15
CA GLN A 387 -16.08 0.16 24.20
C GLN A 387 -16.88 1.19 23.38
N GLY A 388 -18.03 0.80 22.82
CA GLY A 388 -18.88 1.68 22.01
C GLY A 388 -18.36 1.92 20.59
N LEU A 389 -17.41 1.11 20.12
CA LEU A 389 -16.98 1.11 18.72
C LEU A 389 -17.90 0.19 17.92
N GLU A 390 -18.54 0.74 16.88
CA GLU A 390 -19.35 -0.06 15.98
C GLU A 390 -18.43 -0.87 15.02
N PRO A 391 -18.55 -2.21 14.99
CA PRO A 391 -17.81 -3.03 14.04
C PRO A 391 -18.27 -2.72 12.62
N ASP A 392 -17.33 -2.67 11.68
CA ASP A 392 -17.62 -2.50 10.26
C ASP A 392 -17.69 -3.86 9.53
N SER A 393 -17.92 -3.80 8.21
CA SER A 393 -17.92 -5.00 7.36
C SER A 393 -16.60 -5.78 7.43
N ILE A 394 -15.46 -5.14 7.66
CA ILE A 394 -14.16 -5.83 7.68
C ILE A 394 -13.98 -6.56 9.02
N ALA A 395 -14.44 -5.97 10.12
CA ALA A 395 -14.46 -6.62 11.44
C ALA A 395 -15.28 -7.93 11.41
N PHE A 396 -16.41 -7.96 10.70
CA PHE A 396 -17.20 -9.18 10.51
C PHE A 396 -16.49 -10.24 9.67
N VAL A 397 -15.73 -9.86 8.63
CA VAL A 397 -14.87 -10.82 7.91
C VAL A 397 -13.83 -11.44 8.85
N ALA A 398 -13.19 -10.61 9.69
CA ALA A 398 -12.16 -11.07 10.62
C ALA A 398 -12.70 -12.07 11.65
N ILE A 399 -13.85 -11.79 12.28
CA ILE A 399 -14.44 -12.70 13.26
C ILE A 399 -14.97 -13.99 12.62
N LEU A 400 -15.60 -13.91 11.45
CA LEU A 400 -16.08 -15.11 10.74
C LEU A 400 -14.92 -16.00 10.30
N ALA A 401 -13.81 -15.41 9.83
CA ALA A 401 -12.59 -16.15 9.50
C ALA A 401 -11.96 -16.79 10.75
N ALA A 402 -11.96 -16.09 11.89
CA ALA A 402 -11.49 -16.65 13.17
C ALA A 402 -12.34 -17.84 13.62
N CYS A 403 -13.68 -17.74 13.53
CA CYS A 403 -14.58 -18.86 13.79
C CYS A 403 -14.32 -20.02 12.81
N SER A 404 -14.13 -19.73 11.52
CA SER A 404 -13.82 -20.73 10.49
C SER A 404 -12.53 -21.49 10.81
N HIS A 405 -11.47 -20.80 11.21
CA HIS A 405 -10.20 -21.43 11.48
C HIS A 405 -10.13 -22.19 12.80
N ALA A 406 -10.95 -21.82 13.79
CA ALA A 406 -11.05 -22.48 15.08
C ALA A 406 -12.19 -23.51 15.17
N GLY A 407 -12.97 -23.72 14.11
CA GLY A 407 -14.08 -24.67 14.07
C GLY A 407 -15.27 -24.27 14.96
N LEU A 408 -15.47 -22.97 15.21
CA LEU A 408 -16.54 -22.44 16.06
C LEU A 408 -17.82 -22.20 15.25
N LEU A 409 -18.43 -23.29 14.76
CA LEU A 409 -19.57 -23.24 13.85
C LEU A 409 -20.76 -22.43 14.37
N ASP A 410 -21.19 -22.68 15.61
CA ASP A 410 -22.34 -22.01 16.20
C ASP A 410 -22.11 -20.51 16.38
N MET A 411 -20.90 -20.14 16.81
CA MET A 411 -20.51 -18.73 16.97
C MET A 411 -20.41 -18.03 15.62
N GLY A 412 -19.86 -18.69 14.60
CA GLY A 412 -19.80 -18.14 13.25
C GLY A 412 -21.19 -17.90 12.65
N LYS A 413 -22.14 -18.84 12.84
CA LYS A 413 -23.55 -18.64 12.47
C LYS A 413 -24.16 -17.45 13.24
N HIS A 414 -23.93 -17.37 14.55
CA HIS A 414 -24.42 -16.26 15.38
C HIS A 414 -23.95 -14.90 14.87
N TYR A 415 -22.64 -14.71 14.66
CA TYR A 415 -22.10 -13.44 14.18
C TYR A 415 -22.53 -13.09 12.75
N PHE A 416 -22.72 -14.09 11.88
CA PHE A 416 -23.22 -13.84 10.53
C PHE A 416 -24.64 -13.26 10.54
N TYR A 417 -25.52 -13.79 11.40
CA TYR A 417 -26.89 -13.27 11.54
C TYR A 417 -26.92 -11.93 12.29
N SER A 418 -26.16 -11.78 13.38
CA SER A 418 -26.13 -10.55 14.18
C SER A 418 -25.64 -9.35 13.38
N MET A 419 -24.73 -9.56 12.42
CA MET A 419 -24.29 -8.53 11.48
C MET A 419 -25.45 -7.78 10.82
N THR A 420 -26.49 -8.52 10.40
CA THR A 420 -27.68 -7.92 9.76
C THR A 420 -28.72 -7.47 10.78
N SER A 421 -29.02 -8.30 11.78
CA SER A 421 -30.12 -8.05 12.73
C SER A 421 -29.80 -7.00 13.78
N GLU A 422 -28.56 -6.92 14.25
CA GLU A 422 -28.14 -6.04 15.35
C GLU A 422 -27.31 -4.85 14.87
N PHE A 423 -26.41 -5.06 13.90
CA PHE A 423 -25.50 -4.02 13.41
C PHE A 423 -25.93 -3.39 12.08
N HIS A 424 -27.01 -3.87 11.48
CA HIS A 424 -27.56 -3.35 10.21
C HIS A 424 -26.56 -3.33 9.04
N ILE A 425 -25.60 -4.25 9.05
CA ILE A 425 -24.60 -4.41 7.98
C ILE A 425 -25.08 -5.49 7.02
N ALA A 426 -25.30 -5.10 5.76
CA ALA A 426 -25.66 -6.04 4.71
C ALA A 426 -24.48 -6.98 4.38
N PRO A 427 -24.71 -8.31 4.30
CA PRO A 427 -23.67 -9.25 3.91
C PRO A 427 -23.09 -8.99 2.52
N LYS A 428 -21.75 -9.04 2.40
CA LYS A 428 -20.99 -8.94 1.15
C LYS A 428 -20.36 -10.29 0.82
N LEU A 429 -19.80 -10.41 -0.39
CA LEU A 429 -19.19 -11.65 -0.90
C LEU A 429 -18.13 -12.23 0.04
N GLU A 430 -17.38 -11.38 0.73
CA GLU A 430 -16.37 -11.79 1.71
C GLU A 430 -16.98 -12.51 2.91
N HIS A 431 -18.11 -12.03 3.45
CA HIS A 431 -18.81 -12.70 4.57
C HIS A 431 -19.36 -14.06 4.13
N TYR A 432 -19.96 -14.14 2.94
CA TYR A 432 -20.44 -15.40 2.38
C TYR A 432 -19.31 -16.40 2.15
N ALA A 433 -18.15 -15.95 1.66
CA ALA A 433 -16.98 -16.80 1.49
C ALA A 433 -16.48 -17.37 2.83
N CYS A 434 -16.43 -16.55 3.90
CA CYS A 434 -16.08 -17.04 5.23
C CYS A 434 -17.09 -18.07 5.77
N MET A 435 -18.39 -17.87 5.54
CA MET A 435 -19.42 -18.84 5.96
C MET A 435 -19.32 -20.17 5.21
N VAL A 436 -19.04 -20.13 3.91
CA VAL A 436 -18.83 -21.35 3.11
C VAL A 436 -17.55 -22.06 3.55
N ASP A 437 -16.48 -21.34 3.87
CA ASP A 437 -15.25 -21.93 4.43
C ASP A 437 -15.52 -22.57 5.80
N LEU A 438 -16.28 -21.91 6.68
CA LEU A 438 -16.65 -22.43 8.00
C LEU A 438 -17.49 -23.72 7.89
N LEU A 439 -18.58 -23.69 7.11
CA LEU A 439 -19.44 -24.86 6.87
C LEU A 439 -18.65 -25.99 6.19
N GLY A 440 -17.80 -25.63 5.23
CA GLY A 440 -16.95 -26.55 4.50
C GLY A 440 -15.96 -27.29 5.40
N ARG A 441 -15.22 -26.57 6.25
CA ARG A 441 -14.27 -27.15 7.21
C ARG A 441 -14.95 -27.97 8.31
N ALA A 442 -16.18 -27.62 8.67
CA ALA A 442 -16.99 -28.40 9.61
C ALA A 442 -17.53 -29.71 9.00
N GLY A 443 -17.32 -29.97 7.70
CA GLY A 443 -17.83 -31.14 7.00
C GLY A 443 -19.30 -31.02 6.56
N CYS A 444 -19.94 -29.87 6.76
CA CYS A 444 -21.32 -29.58 6.38
C CYS A 444 -21.42 -29.23 4.88
N ILE A 445 -20.83 -30.05 3.99
CA ILE A 445 -20.67 -29.74 2.56
C ILE A 445 -21.99 -29.44 1.85
N ARG A 446 -23.04 -30.22 2.15
CA ARG A 446 -24.37 -30.01 1.57
C ARG A 446 -24.99 -28.69 2.04
N GLU A 447 -24.88 -28.37 3.33
CA GLU A 447 -25.34 -27.10 3.87
C GLU A 447 -24.57 -25.93 3.26
N ALA A 448 -23.26 -26.06 3.05
CA ALA A 448 -22.45 -25.06 2.35
C ALA A 448 -22.92 -24.82 0.91
N TYR A 449 -23.23 -25.90 0.17
CA TYR A 449 -23.76 -25.79 -1.20
C TYR A 449 -25.15 -25.13 -1.21
N ASP A 450 -26.07 -25.60 -0.36
CA ASP A 450 -27.42 -25.05 -0.24
C ASP A 450 -27.38 -23.57 0.16
N PHE A 451 -26.45 -23.19 1.05
CA PHE A 451 -26.19 -21.81 1.44
C PHE A 451 -25.78 -20.93 0.25
N ILE A 452 -24.91 -21.42 -0.66
CA ILE A 452 -24.55 -20.71 -1.89
C ILE A 452 -25.76 -20.52 -2.81
N MET A 453 -26.62 -21.53 -2.92
CA MET A 453 -27.81 -21.47 -3.81
C MET A 453 -28.83 -20.42 -3.36
N VAL A 454 -28.91 -20.11 -2.06
CA VAL A 454 -29.85 -19.11 -1.52
C VAL A 454 -29.24 -17.71 -1.35
N MET A 455 -27.98 -17.51 -1.75
CA MET A 455 -27.33 -16.19 -1.66
C MET A 455 -28.05 -15.16 -2.55
N PRO A 456 -28.32 -13.93 -2.06
CA PRO A 456 -28.92 -12.86 -2.86
C PRO A 456 -27.94 -12.22 -3.86
N ILE A 457 -26.65 -12.60 -3.80
CA ILE A 457 -25.57 -12.05 -4.63
C ILE A 457 -24.91 -13.20 -5.38
N LYS A 458 -24.58 -12.98 -6.67
CA LYS A 458 -23.91 -13.98 -7.50
C LYS A 458 -22.56 -14.39 -6.89
N PRO A 459 -22.32 -15.69 -6.62
CA PRO A 459 -21.08 -16.16 -6.01
C PRO A 459 -19.87 -15.93 -6.91
N ASN A 460 -18.74 -15.56 -6.31
CA ASN A 460 -17.48 -15.32 -6.99
C ASN A 460 -16.49 -16.50 -6.80
N GLU A 461 -15.28 -16.32 -7.32
CA GLU A 461 -14.16 -17.24 -7.22
C GLU A 461 -13.80 -17.66 -5.79
N ARG A 462 -13.94 -16.77 -4.80
CA ARG A 462 -13.61 -17.07 -3.40
C ARG A 462 -14.61 -18.03 -2.77
N VAL A 463 -15.91 -17.78 -3.01
CA VAL A 463 -17.02 -18.60 -2.48
C VAL A 463 -16.93 -20.03 -3.01
N TRP A 464 -16.83 -20.19 -4.33
CA TRP A 464 -16.71 -21.53 -4.93
C TRP A 464 -15.36 -22.20 -4.60
N GLY A 465 -14.29 -21.41 -4.47
CA GLY A 465 -12.96 -21.91 -4.08
C GLY A 465 -12.95 -22.52 -2.69
N ALA A 466 -13.64 -21.89 -1.73
CA ALA A 466 -13.81 -22.43 -0.38
C ALA A 466 -14.56 -23.77 -0.39
N LEU A 467 -15.67 -23.85 -1.13
CA LEU A 467 -16.44 -25.09 -1.26
C LEU A 467 -15.62 -26.21 -1.93
N LEU A 468 -14.91 -25.92 -3.02
CA LEU A 468 -14.06 -26.90 -3.70
C LEU A 468 -12.94 -27.42 -2.79
N GLY A 469 -12.34 -26.53 -2.00
CA GLY A 469 -11.35 -26.88 -1.00
C GLY A 469 -11.89 -27.83 0.08
N ALA A 470 -13.12 -27.58 0.56
CA ALA A 470 -13.81 -28.42 1.52
C ALA A 470 -14.21 -29.80 0.93
N CYS A 471 -14.75 -29.81 -0.30
CA CYS A 471 -15.06 -31.04 -1.03
C CYS A 471 -13.83 -31.94 -1.19
N ARG A 472 -12.65 -31.36 -1.45
CA ARG A 472 -11.39 -32.10 -1.49
C ARG A 472 -11.08 -32.74 -0.14
N ILE A 473 -11.23 -32.01 0.97
CA ILE A 473 -10.91 -32.50 2.32
C ILE A 473 -11.85 -33.64 2.74
N HIS A 474 -13.16 -33.46 2.51
CA HIS A 474 -14.21 -34.41 2.93
C HIS A 474 -14.60 -35.43 1.83
N SER A 475 -13.80 -35.56 0.78
CA SER A 475 -14.00 -36.51 -0.34
C SER A 475 -15.40 -36.46 -0.98
N ASN A 476 -16.02 -35.27 -1.04
CA ASN A 476 -17.33 -35.09 -1.67
C ASN A 476 -17.17 -34.73 -3.16
N MET A 477 -17.18 -35.75 -4.02
CA MET A 477 -16.95 -35.58 -5.45
C MET A 477 -18.10 -34.85 -6.15
N ASP A 478 -19.36 -35.19 -5.86
CA ASP A 478 -20.52 -34.67 -6.60
C ASP A 478 -20.62 -33.14 -6.52
N ILE A 479 -20.56 -32.59 -5.30
CA ILE A 479 -20.57 -31.14 -5.09
C ILE A 479 -19.23 -30.52 -5.53
N GLY A 480 -18.11 -31.25 -5.39
CA GLY A 480 -16.80 -30.81 -5.83
C GLY A 480 -16.74 -30.54 -7.34
N LEU A 481 -17.38 -31.38 -8.16
CA LEU A 481 -17.46 -31.18 -9.61
C LEU A 481 -18.29 -29.95 -9.98
N LEU A 482 -19.42 -29.71 -9.29
CA LEU A 482 -20.25 -28.51 -9.48
C LEU A 482 -19.49 -27.23 -9.11
N ALA A 483 -18.75 -27.24 -8.01
CA ALA A 483 -17.92 -26.11 -7.58
C ALA A 483 -16.78 -25.85 -8.58
N ALA A 484 -16.11 -26.90 -9.06
CA ALA A 484 -15.04 -26.78 -10.04
C ALA A 484 -15.56 -26.23 -11.39
N ASP A 485 -16.68 -26.74 -11.89
CA ASP A 485 -17.29 -26.23 -13.12
C ASP A 485 -17.66 -24.74 -13.00
N SER A 486 -18.24 -24.33 -11.87
CA SER A 486 -18.53 -22.93 -11.59
C SER A 486 -17.26 -22.05 -11.58
N LEU A 487 -16.18 -22.52 -10.96
CA LEU A 487 -14.88 -21.81 -10.93
C LEU A 487 -14.24 -21.68 -12.31
N LEU A 488 -14.26 -22.76 -13.11
CA LEU A 488 -13.67 -22.77 -14.44
C LEU A 488 -14.41 -21.84 -15.42
N ARG A 489 -15.72 -21.62 -15.21
CA ARG A 489 -16.49 -20.59 -15.93
C ARG A 489 -16.14 -19.17 -15.48
N LEU A 490 -15.92 -18.95 -14.19
CA LEU A 490 -15.61 -17.63 -13.63
C LEU A 490 -14.17 -17.17 -13.93
N ALA A 491 -13.20 -18.07 -13.77
CA ALA A 491 -11.77 -17.76 -13.90
C ALA A 491 -11.03 -18.88 -14.64
N PRO A 492 -11.18 -18.94 -15.98
CA PRO A 492 -10.66 -20.04 -16.78
C PRO A 492 -9.12 -20.13 -16.80
N LYS A 493 -8.42 -19.08 -16.37
CA LYS A 493 -6.94 -19.01 -16.34
C LYS A 493 -6.35 -19.33 -14.96
N GLN A 494 -7.16 -19.48 -13.91
CA GLN A 494 -6.65 -19.64 -12.56
C GLN A 494 -6.20 -21.08 -12.28
N THR A 495 -4.88 -21.29 -12.18
CA THR A 495 -4.29 -22.63 -12.08
C THR A 495 -4.75 -23.43 -10.85
N GLY A 496 -4.97 -22.76 -9.71
CA GLY A 496 -5.31 -23.43 -8.46
C GLY A 496 -6.56 -24.31 -8.56
N TYR A 497 -7.56 -23.90 -9.35
CA TYR A 497 -8.81 -24.65 -9.51
C TYR A 497 -8.65 -25.94 -10.31
N TYR A 498 -7.83 -25.93 -11.36
CA TYR A 498 -7.48 -27.14 -12.10
C TYR A 498 -6.71 -28.12 -11.23
N VAL A 499 -5.77 -27.62 -10.42
CA VAL A 499 -5.01 -28.46 -9.48
C VAL A 499 -5.95 -29.08 -8.44
N LEU A 500 -6.86 -28.31 -7.85
CA LEU A 500 -7.84 -28.85 -6.90
C LEU A 500 -8.78 -29.88 -7.54
N LEU A 501 -9.27 -29.64 -8.75
CA LEU A 501 -10.11 -30.57 -9.51
C LEU A 501 -9.35 -31.87 -9.84
N SER A 502 -8.13 -31.74 -10.37
CA SER A 502 -7.22 -32.87 -10.59
C SER A 502 -7.02 -33.68 -9.30
N ASN A 503 -6.89 -32.99 -8.16
CA ASN A 503 -6.69 -33.66 -6.89
C ASN A 503 -7.94 -34.44 -6.42
N ILE A 504 -9.14 -33.91 -6.68
CA ILE A 504 -10.39 -34.62 -6.39
C ILE A 504 -10.52 -35.88 -7.26
N TYR A 505 -10.23 -35.79 -8.56
CA TYR A 505 -10.27 -36.96 -9.44
C TYR A 505 -9.28 -38.04 -9.03
N ALA A 506 -8.05 -37.63 -8.70
CA ALA A 506 -7.00 -38.58 -8.38
C ALA A 506 -7.27 -39.29 -7.03
N ARG A 507 -7.85 -38.59 -6.04
CA ARG A 507 -8.37 -39.23 -4.80
C ARG A 507 -9.48 -40.25 -5.06
N ALA A 508 -10.26 -40.06 -6.12
CA ALA A 508 -11.31 -41.01 -6.53
C ALA A 508 -10.78 -42.13 -7.46
N GLY A 509 -9.46 -42.23 -7.69
CA GLY A 509 -8.85 -43.20 -8.60
C GLY A 509 -9.16 -42.95 -10.09
N ARG A 510 -9.72 -41.78 -10.44
CA ARG A 510 -10.15 -41.42 -11.80
C ARG A 510 -9.00 -40.84 -12.64
N TRP A 511 -7.97 -41.64 -12.89
CA TRP A 511 -6.73 -41.20 -13.58
C TRP A 511 -6.93 -40.70 -15.02
N ALA A 512 -7.95 -41.20 -15.72
CA ALA A 512 -8.33 -40.68 -17.03
C ALA A 512 -8.77 -39.20 -16.96
N ASP A 513 -9.56 -38.84 -15.95
CA ASP A 513 -10.01 -37.46 -15.75
C ASP A 513 -8.86 -36.55 -15.27
N VAL A 514 -7.94 -37.08 -14.45
CA VAL A 514 -6.70 -36.37 -14.07
C VAL A 514 -5.89 -36.00 -15.31
N SER A 515 -5.71 -36.95 -16.22
CA SER A 515 -4.99 -36.74 -17.49
C SER A 515 -5.71 -35.74 -18.38
N MET A 516 -7.04 -35.80 -18.43
CA MET A 516 -7.86 -34.82 -19.15
C MET A 516 -7.67 -33.40 -18.60
N VAL A 517 -7.69 -33.21 -17.28
CA VAL A 517 -7.47 -31.90 -16.66
C VAL A 517 -6.09 -31.34 -17.02
N ARG A 518 -5.04 -32.17 -17.01
CA ARG A 518 -3.69 -31.76 -17.44
C ARG A 518 -3.64 -31.35 -18.90
N SER A 519 -4.26 -32.13 -19.79
CA SER A 519 -4.34 -31.80 -21.22
C SER A 519 -5.07 -30.47 -21.47
N VAL A 520 -6.14 -30.19 -20.70
CA VAL A 520 -6.83 -28.90 -20.75
C VAL A 520 -5.94 -27.75 -20.24
N MET A 521 -5.16 -27.97 -19.19
CA MET A 521 -4.21 -26.96 -18.70
C MET A 521 -3.14 -26.65 -19.75
N GLU A 522 -2.55 -27.68 -20.36
CA GLU A 522 -1.52 -27.56 -21.39
C GLU A 522 -2.03 -26.83 -22.64
N SER A 523 -3.20 -27.24 -23.16
CA SER A 523 -3.82 -26.60 -24.34
C SER A 523 -4.18 -25.13 -24.11
N LYS A 524 -4.44 -24.72 -22.85
CA LYS A 524 -4.69 -23.32 -22.47
C LYS A 524 -3.43 -22.55 -22.07
N GLY A 525 -2.24 -23.18 -22.09
CA GLY A 525 -0.98 -22.57 -21.65
C GLY A 525 -0.91 -22.28 -20.15
N ILE A 526 -1.72 -22.96 -19.33
CA ILE A 526 -1.81 -22.75 -17.88
C ILE A 526 -0.71 -23.57 -17.19
N LYS A 527 0.20 -22.88 -16.48
CA LYS A 527 1.28 -23.52 -15.72
C LYS A 527 1.00 -23.47 -14.21
N LYS A 528 1.38 -24.54 -13.51
CA LYS A 528 1.31 -24.61 -12.04
C LYS A 528 2.21 -23.55 -11.42
N LEU A 529 1.67 -22.75 -10.50
CA LEU A 529 2.47 -21.81 -9.71
C LEU A 529 3.44 -22.62 -8.83
N PRO A 530 4.76 -22.39 -8.92
CA PRO A 530 5.70 -23.10 -8.07
C PRO A 530 5.51 -22.70 -6.61
N GLY A 531 5.61 -23.70 -5.73
CA GLY A 531 5.71 -23.46 -4.28
C GLY A 531 7.06 -22.84 -3.97
N VAL A 532 7.02 -21.82 -3.13
CA VAL A 532 8.18 -21.03 -2.70
C VAL A 532 8.13 -20.92 -1.19
N SER A 533 9.27 -21.11 -0.54
CA SER A 533 9.41 -20.91 0.91
C SER A 533 10.53 -19.92 1.21
N ASN A 534 10.23 -18.93 2.04
CA ASN A 534 11.14 -17.87 2.48
C ASN A 534 11.57 -18.10 3.93
N ALA A 535 12.87 -17.91 4.20
CA ALA A 535 13.48 -18.01 5.52
C ALA A 535 14.43 -16.83 5.76
N GLU A 536 14.25 -16.10 6.86
CA GLU A 536 15.16 -15.03 7.26
C GLU A 536 16.40 -15.61 7.98
N LEU A 537 17.60 -15.22 7.53
CA LEU A 537 18.85 -15.47 8.24
C LEU A 537 19.72 -14.20 8.22
N GLY A 538 19.88 -13.56 9.38
CA GLY A 538 20.58 -12.28 9.46
C GLY A 538 19.85 -11.19 8.67
N ASP A 539 20.59 -10.45 7.84
CA ASP A 539 20.06 -9.37 7.00
C ASP A 539 19.66 -9.85 5.60
N ARG A 540 19.17 -11.08 5.48
CA ARG A 540 18.77 -11.64 4.19
C ARG A 540 17.57 -12.58 4.33
N VAL A 541 16.66 -12.47 3.37
CA VAL A 541 15.60 -13.46 3.15
C VAL A 541 16.09 -14.44 2.09
N HIS A 542 16.13 -15.72 2.43
CA HIS A 542 16.50 -16.81 1.54
C HIS A 542 15.25 -17.46 0.99
N THR A 543 15.17 -17.60 -0.33
CA THR A 543 14.04 -18.18 -1.05
C THR A 543 14.40 -19.56 -1.57
N PHE A 544 13.56 -20.55 -1.30
CA PHE A 544 13.73 -21.94 -1.70
C PHE A 544 12.60 -22.37 -2.63
N HIS A 545 12.97 -23.11 -3.68
CA HIS A 545 12.04 -23.79 -4.59
C HIS A 545 12.12 -25.31 -4.38
N ILE A 546 11.12 -26.04 -4.89
CA ILE A 546 11.16 -27.52 -4.88
C ILE A 546 12.42 -28.03 -5.60
N GLY A 547 13.19 -28.89 -4.95
CA GLY A 547 14.42 -29.43 -5.53
C GLY A 547 15.52 -28.39 -5.81
N ASP A 548 15.46 -27.21 -5.18
CA ASP A 548 16.45 -26.15 -5.42
C ASP A 548 17.86 -26.59 -5.01
N THR A 549 18.79 -26.50 -5.95
CA THR A 549 20.22 -26.78 -5.74
C THR A 549 21.11 -25.57 -5.99
N SER A 550 20.52 -24.41 -6.29
CA SER A 550 21.22 -23.16 -6.59
C SER A 550 21.82 -22.48 -5.35
N HIS A 551 21.30 -22.80 -4.17
CA HIS A 551 21.77 -22.20 -2.92
C HIS A 551 23.24 -22.59 -2.61
N PRO A 552 24.12 -21.65 -2.18
CA PRO A 552 25.53 -21.93 -1.91
C PRO A 552 25.79 -23.07 -0.91
N GLN A 553 24.86 -23.27 0.04
CA GLN A 553 24.92 -24.35 1.04
C GLN A 553 24.12 -25.61 0.65
N SER A 554 23.69 -25.77 -0.61
CA SER A 554 22.81 -26.86 -1.04
C SER A 554 23.27 -28.24 -0.55
N LYS A 555 24.54 -28.59 -0.73
CA LYS A 555 25.09 -29.88 -0.24
C LYS A 555 24.84 -30.14 1.26
N MET A 556 24.99 -29.11 2.10
CA MET A 556 24.75 -29.21 3.54
C MET A 556 23.27 -29.32 3.86
N ILE A 557 22.43 -28.55 3.16
CA ILE A 557 20.97 -28.54 3.32
C ILE A 557 20.41 -29.93 3.01
N TYR A 558 20.77 -30.52 1.87
CA TYR A 558 20.31 -31.85 1.47
C TYR A 558 20.81 -32.92 2.45
N LYS A 559 22.07 -32.85 2.90
CA LYS A 559 22.59 -33.77 3.92
C LYS A 559 21.76 -33.71 5.22
N LYS A 560 21.42 -32.51 5.69
CA LYS A 560 20.60 -32.34 6.90
C LYS A 560 19.18 -32.82 6.67
N LEU A 561 18.61 -32.54 5.51
CA LEU A 561 17.27 -32.99 5.14
C LEU A 561 17.19 -34.52 5.11
N SER A 562 18.17 -35.21 4.51
CA SER A 562 18.25 -36.68 4.54
C SER A 562 18.34 -37.23 5.97
N GLU A 563 19.13 -36.59 6.86
CA GLU A 563 19.19 -36.95 8.28
C GLU A 563 17.82 -36.80 8.97
N LEU A 564 17.13 -35.68 8.74
CA LEU A 564 15.82 -35.41 9.33
C LEU A 564 14.76 -36.39 8.82
N LEU A 565 14.71 -36.62 7.50
CA LEU A 565 13.78 -37.55 6.87
C LEU A 565 13.97 -38.99 7.40
N ARG A 566 15.22 -39.44 7.58
CA ARG A 566 15.50 -40.73 8.20
C ARG A 566 14.94 -40.80 9.63
N ARG A 567 15.18 -39.76 10.44
CA ARG A 567 14.74 -39.73 11.84
C ARG A 567 13.23 -39.65 12.00
N ILE A 568 12.51 -38.89 11.16
CA ILE A 568 11.04 -38.86 11.23
C ILE A 568 10.43 -40.20 10.78
N ARG A 569 11.03 -40.90 9.81
CA ARG A 569 10.59 -42.26 9.41
C ARG A 569 10.68 -43.24 10.57
N GLU A 570 11.74 -43.15 11.37
CA GLU A 570 11.90 -43.94 12.61
C GLU A 570 10.81 -43.64 13.66
N MET A 571 10.13 -42.49 13.55
CA MET A 571 8.97 -42.12 14.39
C MET A 571 7.62 -42.50 13.77
N GLY A 572 7.61 -43.23 12.66
CA GLY A 572 6.38 -43.64 11.96
C GLY A 572 5.89 -42.67 10.89
N TYR A 573 6.70 -41.67 10.50
CA TYR A 573 6.41 -40.86 9.32
C TYR A 573 6.41 -41.72 8.06
N ASN A 574 5.28 -41.75 7.36
CA ASN A 574 5.19 -42.26 6.01
C ASN A 574 4.81 -41.11 5.07
N PRO A 575 5.61 -40.80 4.03
CA PRO A 575 5.24 -39.78 3.05
C PRO A 575 3.84 -40.03 2.49
N GLU A 576 3.00 -38.99 2.42
CA GLU A 576 1.66 -39.12 1.86
C GLU A 576 1.71 -39.17 0.33
N VAL A 577 2.11 -40.31 -0.22
CA VAL A 577 2.22 -40.55 -1.67
C VAL A 577 0.84 -40.40 -2.35
N GLU A 578 -0.24 -40.73 -1.64
CA GLU A 578 -1.62 -40.48 -2.09
C GLU A 578 -1.97 -38.99 -2.25
N ALA A 579 -1.22 -38.08 -1.61
CA ALA A 579 -1.37 -36.64 -1.82
C ALA A 579 -0.55 -36.13 -3.04
N THR A 580 0.42 -36.91 -3.53
CA THR A 580 1.20 -36.61 -4.74
C THR A 580 0.56 -37.25 -5.97
N LEU A 581 -0.39 -36.52 -6.53
CA LEU A 581 -1.32 -37.03 -7.53
C LEU A 581 -0.75 -37.02 -8.96
N HIS A 582 0.58 -37.14 -9.09
CA HIS A 582 1.26 -37.27 -10.38
C HIS A 582 1.16 -38.71 -10.91
N ASP A 583 1.21 -38.90 -12.24
CA ASP A 583 1.25 -40.24 -12.84
C ASP A 583 2.72 -40.64 -13.03
N VAL A 584 3.40 -40.80 -11.91
CA VAL A 584 4.81 -41.20 -11.80
C VAL A 584 4.87 -42.35 -10.81
N GLU A 585 5.91 -43.18 -10.92
CA GLU A 585 6.16 -44.28 -9.99
C GLU A 585 6.18 -43.76 -8.54
N GLU A 586 5.79 -44.60 -7.57
CA GLU A 586 5.68 -44.18 -6.18
C GLU A 586 7.01 -43.63 -5.62
N GLU A 587 8.13 -44.20 -6.07
CA GLU A 587 9.48 -43.75 -5.71
C GLU A 587 9.75 -42.31 -6.18
N ASP A 588 9.30 -41.94 -7.38
CA ASP A 588 9.46 -40.58 -7.92
C ASP A 588 8.59 -39.58 -7.16
N LYS A 589 7.37 -39.98 -6.78
CA LYS A 589 6.46 -39.15 -5.96
C LYS A 589 7.05 -38.88 -4.59
N GLU A 590 7.58 -39.92 -3.96
CA GLU A 590 8.26 -39.83 -2.67
C GLU A 590 9.52 -38.95 -2.77
N GLY A 591 10.28 -39.12 -3.85
CA GLY A 591 11.42 -38.26 -4.20
C GLY A 591 11.04 -36.79 -4.25
N HIS A 592 9.95 -36.44 -4.94
CA HIS A 592 9.45 -35.06 -5.01
C HIS A 592 8.99 -34.52 -3.66
N LEU A 593 8.23 -35.30 -2.88
CA LEU A 593 7.78 -34.91 -1.51
C LEU A 593 8.97 -34.67 -0.58
N SER A 594 10.05 -35.42 -0.75
CA SER A 594 11.23 -35.31 0.11
C SER A 594 11.93 -33.95 -0.01
N VAL A 595 11.82 -33.29 -1.16
CA VAL A 595 12.54 -32.04 -1.51
C VAL A 595 11.63 -30.82 -1.66
N HIS A 596 10.47 -30.83 -1.01
CA HIS A 596 9.60 -29.65 -0.91
C HIS A 596 10.33 -28.44 -0.30
N SER A 597 9.99 -27.23 -0.77
CA SER A 597 10.69 -25.99 -0.42
C SER A 597 10.65 -25.69 1.08
N GLU A 598 9.56 -26.08 1.76
CA GLU A 598 9.38 -25.93 3.20
C GLU A 598 10.41 -26.77 3.96
N LYS A 599 10.63 -28.01 3.54
CA LYS A 599 11.59 -28.93 4.18
C LYS A 599 13.03 -28.47 3.95
N LEU A 600 13.34 -27.94 2.76
CA LEU A 600 14.63 -27.32 2.45
C LEU A 600 14.89 -26.10 3.34
N ALA A 601 13.89 -25.22 3.51
CA ALA A 601 13.98 -24.06 4.38
C ALA A 601 14.15 -24.44 5.87
N ILE A 602 13.43 -25.47 6.36
CA ILE A 602 13.62 -26.02 7.72
C ILE A 602 15.06 -26.51 7.91
N ALA A 603 15.56 -27.33 6.98
CA ALA A 603 16.92 -27.86 7.05
C ALA A 603 17.97 -26.74 7.03
N PHE A 604 17.81 -25.74 6.16
CA PHE A 604 18.68 -24.56 6.09
C PHE A 604 18.74 -23.81 7.42
N LEU A 605 17.59 -23.48 8.02
CA LEU A 605 17.56 -22.76 9.29
C LEU A 605 18.12 -23.58 10.45
N LEU A 606 17.87 -24.90 10.48
CA LEU A 606 18.43 -25.78 11.51
C LEU A 606 19.97 -25.87 11.46
N ILE A 607 20.58 -25.74 10.28
CA ILE A 607 22.04 -25.73 10.12
C ILE A 607 22.64 -24.41 10.59
N ASN A 608 21.97 -23.29 10.29
CA ASN A 608 22.56 -21.96 10.39
C ASN A 608 22.15 -21.16 11.64
N THR A 609 21.34 -21.73 12.53
CA THR A 609 20.88 -21.04 13.76
C THR A 609 21.14 -21.88 15.01
N ASN A 610 21.38 -21.19 16.12
CA ASN A 610 21.71 -21.83 17.39
C ASN A 610 20.58 -22.74 17.91
N PRO A 611 20.90 -23.82 18.65
CA PRO A 611 19.90 -24.61 19.37
C PRO A 611 18.95 -23.72 20.18
N GLY A 612 17.65 -24.04 20.18
CA GLY A 612 16.61 -23.29 20.89
C GLY A 612 16.07 -22.05 20.18
N THR A 613 16.70 -21.57 19.10
CA THR A 613 16.11 -20.48 18.30
C THR A 613 14.82 -20.99 17.62
N PRO A 614 13.71 -20.25 17.47
CA PRO A 614 12.57 -20.78 16.69
C PRO A 614 12.87 -20.79 15.18
N ILE A 615 12.32 -21.74 14.44
CA ILE A 615 12.42 -21.84 12.96
C ILE A 615 11.19 -21.16 12.36
N ARG A 616 11.35 -20.06 11.61
CA ARG A 616 10.25 -19.32 10.98
C ARG A 616 10.35 -19.39 9.46
N ILE A 617 9.27 -19.82 8.81
CA ILE A 617 9.21 -19.98 7.36
C ILE A 617 7.88 -19.43 6.86
N THR A 618 7.90 -18.70 5.75
CA THR A 618 6.69 -18.29 5.03
C THR A 618 6.63 -18.93 3.66
N MET A 619 5.44 -19.25 3.17
CA MET A 619 5.23 -19.86 1.87
C MET A 619 4.08 -19.19 1.11
N ASN A 620 4.19 -19.17 -0.22
CA ASN A 620 3.21 -18.55 -1.12
C ASN A 620 2.00 -19.46 -1.45
N LEU A 621 2.00 -20.70 -0.96
CA LEU A 621 0.93 -21.68 -1.15
C LEU A 621 0.47 -22.21 0.22
N ARG A 622 -0.68 -22.89 0.27
CA ARG A 622 -1.13 -23.60 1.48
C ARG A 622 -0.16 -24.75 1.81
N THR A 623 0.22 -24.92 3.07
CA THR A 623 1.06 -26.06 3.51
C THR A 623 0.36 -27.38 3.15
N CYS A 624 1.06 -28.30 2.48
CA CYS A 624 0.50 -29.64 2.24
C CYS A 624 0.51 -30.49 3.52
N SER A 625 -0.36 -31.51 3.61
CA SER A 625 -0.45 -32.40 4.79
C SER A 625 0.89 -33.06 5.11
N ASP A 626 1.58 -33.56 4.09
CA ASP A 626 2.87 -34.21 4.23
C ASP A 626 3.92 -33.29 4.88
N CYS A 627 4.05 -32.04 4.40
CA CYS A 627 4.97 -31.06 4.98
C CYS A 627 4.53 -30.62 6.38
N HIS A 628 3.23 -30.48 6.61
CA HIS A 628 2.69 -30.19 7.93
C HIS A 628 3.04 -31.31 8.93
N HIS A 629 2.83 -32.57 8.56
CA HIS A 629 3.14 -33.73 9.40
C HIS A 629 4.65 -33.88 9.62
N ALA A 630 5.46 -33.75 8.57
CA ALA A 630 6.92 -33.77 8.66
C ALA A 630 7.44 -32.67 9.59
N ALA A 631 6.95 -31.44 9.46
CA ALA A 631 7.36 -30.34 10.31
C ALA A 631 6.98 -30.55 11.79
N LYS A 632 5.80 -31.12 12.08
CA LYS A 632 5.43 -31.53 13.46
C LYS A 632 6.49 -32.49 14.04
N LEU A 633 6.83 -33.55 13.33
CA LEU A 633 7.81 -34.54 13.81
C LEU A 633 9.23 -33.97 13.90
N ILE A 634 9.62 -33.10 12.95
CA ILE A 634 10.91 -32.40 13.01
C ILE A 634 10.98 -31.49 14.25
N SER A 635 9.87 -30.84 14.66
CA SER A 635 9.85 -30.01 15.87
C SER A 635 10.23 -30.81 17.13
N THR A 636 9.79 -32.07 17.22
CA THR A 636 10.16 -33.01 18.29
C THR A 636 11.64 -33.41 18.18
N ILE A 637 12.09 -33.84 16.99
CA ILE A 637 13.46 -34.28 16.73
C ILE A 637 14.51 -33.19 16.99
N ALA A 638 14.20 -31.95 16.61
CA ALA A 638 15.09 -30.81 16.75
C ALA A 638 15.00 -30.15 18.13
N GLY A 639 13.93 -30.43 18.90
CA GLY A 639 13.65 -29.73 20.16
C GLY A 639 13.44 -28.23 19.97
N ARG A 640 12.85 -27.82 18.84
CA ARG A 640 12.69 -26.42 18.44
C ARG A 640 11.26 -26.16 17.97
N GLU A 641 10.75 -24.97 18.31
CA GLU A 641 9.51 -24.44 17.76
C GLU A 641 9.67 -24.21 16.25
N ILE A 642 8.72 -24.68 15.45
CA ILE A 642 8.65 -24.44 14.01
C ILE A 642 7.36 -23.68 13.70
N ILE A 643 7.51 -22.49 13.12
CA ILE A 643 6.43 -21.59 12.75
C ILE A 643 6.36 -21.58 11.23
N LEU A 644 5.27 -22.12 10.67
CA LEU A 644 5.00 -22.10 9.24
C LEU A 644 3.84 -21.14 8.95
N LYS A 645 4.12 -20.04 8.26
CA LYS A 645 3.09 -19.14 7.71
C LYS A 645 2.76 -19.56 6.28
N ASP A 646 1.53 -20.01 6.05
CA ASP A 646 0.99 -20.17 4.70
C ASP A 646 0.02 -19.05 4.35
N VAL A 647 -0.61 -19.12 3.17
CA VAL A 647 -1.55 -18.10 2.68
C VAL A 647 -2.82 -17.94 3.52
N ASN A 648 -3.14 -18.89 4.41
CA ASN A 648 -4.36 -18.88 5.22
C ASN A 648 -4.08 -18.65 6.70
N ARG A 649 -3.02 -19.26 7.24
CA ARG A 649 -2.78 -19.28 8.69
C ARG A 649 -1.30 -19.45 9.05
N ILE A 650 -1.04 -19.29 10.34
CA ILE A 650 0.27 -19.52 10.95
C ILE A 650 0.18 -20.74 11.85
N HIS A 651 0.96 -21.77 11.51
CA HIS A 651 1.03 -23.03 12.22
C HIS A 651 2.19 -23.00 13.21
N TYR A 652 1.91 -23.11 14.51
CA TYR A 652 2.92 -23.21 15.56
C TYR A 652 3.11 -24.66 15.96
N MET A 653 4.25 -25.24 15.62
CA MET A 653 4.57 -26.62 15.88
C MET A 653 5.58 -26.73 17.01
N VAL A 654 5.15 -27.34 18.12
CA VAL A 654 5.97 -27.55 19.31
C VAL A 654 5.79 -28.99 19.77
N GLN A 655 6.91 -29.73 19.83
CA GLN A 655 6.93 -31.11 20.33
C GLN A 655 5.88 -32.03 19.65
N GLY A 656 5.71 -31.89 18.34
CA GLY A 656 4.82 -32.75 17.56
C GLY A 656 3.35 -32.30 17.50
N VAL A 657 2.99 -31.22 18.20
CA VAL A 657 1.64 -30.65 18.23
C VAL A 657 1.63 -29.33 17.46
N CYS A 658 0.58 -29.11 16.64
CA CYS A 658 0.38 -27.85 15.92
C CYS A 658 -0.77 -27.03 16.55
N SER A 659 -0.65 -25.71 16.59
CA SER A 659 -1.71 -24.79 17.06
C SER A 659 -3.05 -24.94 16.33
N CYS A 660 -3.05 -25.49 15.11
CA CYS A 660 -4.28 -25.74 14.37
C CYS A 660 -5.10 -26.94 14.88
N GLY A 661 -4.55 -27.76 15.80
CA GLY A 661 -5.22 -28.95 16.31
C GLY A 661 -5.53 -30.00 15.24
N ASP A 662 -4.77 -30.01 14.13
CA ASP A 662 -5.03 -30.80 12.92
C ASP A 662 -6.40 -30.51 12.26
N TYR A 663 -7.04 -29.39 12.63
CA TYR A 663 -8.23 -28.84 11.99
C TYR A 663 -7.83 -27.94 10.83
N TRP A 664 -7.52 -28.56 9.69
CA TRP A 664 -6.76 -27.98 8.58
C TRP A 664 -7.57 -27.45 7.40
#